data_AF-A0A928B1D0-F1
#
_entry.id   AF-A0A928B1D0-F1
#
_cell.length_a   1.000
_cell.length_b   1.000
_cell.length_c   1.000
_cell.angle_alpha   90.00
_cell.angle_beta   90.00
_cell.angle_gamma   90.00
#
_symmetry.space_group_name_H-M   'P 1'
#
loop_
_entity.id
_entity.type
_entity.pdbx_description
1 polymer ?
#
loop_
_entity_poly.entity_id
_entity_poly.type
_entity_poly.pdbx_seq_one_letter_code
_entity_poly.pdbx_strand_id
1 'polypeptide(L)'
;MKSLNYTLLISLAVLMSAADAFGCGIDICHPKEYRMYRVLSDEYQERYIDLTEENCLAWQALTSPEIPLEHIREIVYDISLEDIELLRSIRNYRGNNLFAEWITSRNREILDFLYLAKVNESVRFHYLSHWYYPTMEIDAPMDLPRVIEIAEADNSYLRDRYLLQAIRAHTTLGEYREVIDLWHSEMSHLPKENVMRRLALSYVAGAMSRFDDCREEAIKMFVELGDISSVLFVLNKRQIDVDEVDILEIILQSAPNSPRVVQHLDRVVSELEYKYKFSYGGTNDLNENDIDDARRLIALSLRAAADERVEDPVLWYYTASMLQIIIGEMDVASQTLVRAERCPASQYMKDSIRVMRIYLDAHLRRYDGSYMPWLMSQIKWFEQMIDANIDDKVEERTMGFFYLHYCWSYYYWNDMMRHVLLSVVVPRMYDNGDAVEALQLANISSYMLVNKIDKTTISHPVFRSRSDRRRYTMEPKIVSIDEYRNNRDYINDLDFQTAFFKMADSIDVKHLVAYYERTIKPQGDTDSYLNQHSYVDKDFLCDIIGTQYIRQMEYDKAVSYLSNVNVKYDNCLNVQLYYDPFCFEQDPIESMPNFRYDFALRMLELENKIASEQDADRRAKLMIEYATGLRTSFGRCWQLGFYVYGYRVVMSDNTKRNELLRKEAFKRYDKMVLSAIDTAEDKELIADIMYQFSMHKSLAELYPYTEKGQLVRGECDRLIDYQGISNTWRYW
;
A
#
# COMPACT_ATOMS: atom_id res chain seq x y z
N MET A 1 -44.67 -39.69 25.10
CA MET A 1 -43.37 -39.51 25.80
C MET A 1 -42.14 -39.60 24.89
N LYS A 2 -42.21 -40.13 23.66
CA LYS A 2 -41.08 -40.06 22.69
C LYS A 2 -41.00 -38.75 21.90
N SER A 3 -42.05 -37.93 21.81
CA SER A 3 -41.97 -36.66 21.07
C SER A 3 -41.35 -35.50 21.88
N LEU A 4 -41.45 -35.50 23.21
CA LEU A 4 -40.95 -34.39 24.04
C LEU A 4 -39.41 -34.32 24.08
N ASN A 5 -38.73 -35.47 24.03
CA ASN A 5 -37.26 -35.51 24.00
C ASN A 5 -36.69 -35.08 22.65
N TYR A 6 -37.42 -35.27 21.55
CA TYR A 6 -37.01 -34.76 20.23
C TYR A 6 -37.19 -33.25 20.14
N THR A 7 -38.23 -32.68 20.74
CA THR A 7 -38.42 -31.22 20.76
C THR A 7 -37.34 -30.51 21.58
N LEU A 8 -36.96 -31.06 22.74
CA LEU A 8 -35.87 -30.52 23.56
C LEU A 8 -34.48 -30.61 22.90
N LEU A 9 -34.21 -31.68 22.14
CA LEU A 9 -32.96 -31.83 21.38
C LEU A 9 -32.88 -30.88 20.19
N ILE A 10 -34.01 -30.60 19.52
CA ILE A 10 -34.05 -29.61 18.43
C ILE A 10 -33.96 -28.18 18.99
N SER A 11 -34.56 -27.89 20.15
CA SER A 11 -34.40 -26.58 20.80
C SER A 11 -32.98 -26.33 21.32
N LEU A 12 -32.28 -27.36 21.81
CA LEU A 12 -30.85 -27.23 22.16
C LEU A 12 -29.95 -27.11 20.92
N ALA A 13 -30.27 -27.79 19.81
CA ALA A 13 -29.52 -27.63 18.56
C ALA A 13 -29.72 -26.25 17.93
N VAL A 14 -30.92 -25.66 18.05
CA VAL A 14 -31.20 -24.28 17.59
C VAL A 14 -30.56 -23.23 18.51
N LEU A 15 -30.37 -23.52 19.81
CA LEU A 15 -29.59 -22.68 20.72
C LEU A 15 -28.06 -22.83 20.52
N MET A 16 -27.58 -23.93 19.92
CA MET A 16 -26.17 -24.09 19.51
C MET A 16 -25.88 -23.66 18.07
N SER A 17 -26.91 -23.38 17.27
CA SER A 17 -26.80 -22.64 16.01
C SER A 17 -27.21 -21.17 16.15
N ALA A 18 -27.37 -20.66 17.37
CA ALA A 18 -27.19 -19.25 17.67
C ALA A 18 -25.69 -18.91 17.58
N ALA A 19 -25.13 -19.16 16.40
CA ALA A 19 -24.24 -18.19 15.82
C ALA A 19 -25.08 -16.92 15.62
N ASP A 20 -25.26 -16.15 16.70
CA ASP A 20 -24.89 -14.76 16.58
C ASP A 20 -23.39 -14.77 16.28
N ALA A 21 -23.06 -15.12 15.03
CA ALA A 21 -21.86 -14.64 14.40
C ALA A 21 -22.10 -13.14 14.36
N PHE A 22 -21.73 -12.49 15.47
CA PHE A 22 -21.47 -11.08 15.51
C PHE A 22 -20.57 -10.83 14.32
N GLY A 23 -21.12 -10.21 13.28
CA GLY A 23 -20.35 -9.60 12.19
C GLY A 23 -19.56 -8.41 12.73
N CYS A 24 -18.76 -8.64 13.77
CA CYS A 24 -17.74 -7.78 14.34
C CYS A 24 -16.40 -8.32 13.82
N GLY A 25 -16.20 -8.25 12.49
CA GLY A 25 -14.84 -8.32 11.97
C GLY A 25 -14.06 -7.13 12.53
N ILE A 26 -12.81 -7.35 12.92
CA ILE A 26 -11.91 -6.24 13.26
C ILE A 26 -11.67 -5.44 11.97
N ASP A 27 -11.82 -4.12 12.03
CA ASP A 27 -11.42 -3.23 10.93
C ASP A 27 -9.89 -3.05 10.98
N ILE A 28 -9.16 -4.06 10.49
CA ILE A 28 -7.70 -3.98 10.32
C ILE A 28 -7.42 -3.43 8.92
N CYS A 29 -6.40 -2.56 8.76
CA CYS A 29 -5.84 -2.31 7.42
C CYS A 29 -5.44 -3.67 6.84
N HIS A 30 -6.17 -4.17 5.86
CA HIS A 30 -5.64 -5.23 5.02
C HIS A 30 -4.51 -4.60 4.21
N PRO A 31 -3.27 -5.06 4.34
CA PRO A 31 -2.19 -4.54 3.52
C PRO A 31 -2.30 -5.10 2.11
N LYS A 32 -3.23 -4.53 1.34
CA LYS A 32 -3.70 -5.02 0.05
C LYS A 32 -2.66 -4.90 -1.06
N GLU A 33 -1.63 -4.07 -0.88
CA GLU A 33 -0.64 -3.79 -1.94
C GLU A 33 0.77 -4.36 -1.66
N TYR A 34 0.98 -5.04 -0.53
CA TYR A 34 2.27 -5.68 -0.28
C TYR A 34 2.48 -6.89 -1.18
N ARG A 35 3.58 -6.87 -1.94
CA ARG A 35 3.96 -7.94 -2.87
C ARG A 35 4.99 -8.85 -2.22
N MET A 36 4.64 -10.12 -2.09
CA MET A 36 5.52 -11.13 -1.49
C MET A 36 6.39 -11.80 -2.56
N TYR A 37 5.83 -12.00 -3.75
CA TYR A 37 6.54 -12.64 -4.84
C TYR A 37 7.66 -11.72 -5.34
N ARG A 38 8.88 -12.25 -5.37
CA ARG A 38 10.03 -11.57 -5.96
C ARG A 38 11.05 -12.57 -6.48
N VAL A 39 11.37 -12.46 -7.76
CA VAL A 39 12.40 -13.27 -8.44
C VAL A 39 13.48 -12.42 -9.11
N LEU A 40 13.27 -11.10 -9.17
CA LEU A 40 14.23 -10.11 -9.66
C LEU A 40 14.55 -9.12 -8.55
N SER A 41 15.83 -8.88 -8.26
CA SER A 41 16.21 -7.75 -7.40
C SER A 41 15.94 -6.42 -8.10
N ASP A 42 15.84 -5.34 -7.32
CA ASP A 42 15.59 -3.98 -7.83
C ASP A 42 16.61 -3.56 -8.91
N GLU A 43 17.86 -4.07 -8.85
CA GLU A 43 18.90 -3.85 -9.88
C GLU A 43 18.61 -4.52 -11.24
N TYR A 44 17.71 -5.50 -11.27
CA TYR A 44 17.36 -6.27 -12.48
C TYR A 44 16.02 -5.85 -13.10
N GLN A 45 15.14 -5.16 -12.36
CA GLN A 45 13.85 -4.69 -12.91
C GLN A 45 14.02 -3.66 -14.04
N GLU A 46 15.15 -2.95 -14.09
CA GLU A 46 15.45 -1.94 -15.12
C GLU A 46 16.23 -2.48 -16.33
N ARG A 47 16.70 -3.74 -16.31
CA ARG A 47 17.55 -4.27 -17.38
C ARG A 47 16.75 -5.04 -18.42
N TYR A 48 16.45 -4.39 -19.55
CA TYR A 48 16.48 -5.09 -20.85
C TYR A 48 17.76 -5.92 -20.92
N ILE A 49 17.78 -7.09 -21.59
CA ILE A 49 18.99 -7.94 -21.76
C ILE A 49 20.22 -7.03 -21.98
N ASP A 50 20.98 -6.79 -20.91
CA ASP A 50 21.96 -5.72 -20.89
C ASP A 50 23.27 -6.28 -21.40
N LEU A 51 23.40 -6.36 -22.72
CA LEU A 51 24.64 -6.77 -23.38
C LEU A 51 25.73 -5.70 -23.27
N THR A 52 25.54 -4.64 -22.46
CA THR A 52 26.51 -3.56 -22.27
C THR A 52 27.85 -4.08 -21.77
N GLU A 53 27.85 -4.92 -20.73
CA GLU A 53 29.09 -5.47 -20.20
C GLU A 53 29.79 -6.39 -21.22
N GLU A 54 29.04 -7.27 -21.89
CA GLU A 54 29.55 -8.12 -22.97
C GLU A 54 30.13 -7.29 -24.13
N ASN A 55 29.48 -6.18 -24.50
CA ASN A 55 29.96 -5.28 -25.53
C ASN A 55 31.21 -4.52 -25.07
N CYS A 56 31.28 -4.07 -23.81
CA CYS A 56 32.48 -3.47 -23.24
C CYS A 56 33.65 -4.46 -23.26
N LEU A 57 33.43 -5.74 -22.93
CA LEU A 57 34.43 -6.80 -23.05
C LEU A 57 34.87 -7.00 -24.51
N ALA A 58 33.94 -6.97 -25.47
CA ALA A 58 34.26 -7.04 -26.89
C ALA A 58 35.12 -5.85 -27.37
N TRP A 59 34.87 -4.64 -26.84
CA TRP A 59 35.73 -3.47 -27.08
C TRP A 59 37.09 -3.58 -26.41
N GLN A 60 37.15 -4.12 -25.19
CA GLN A 60 38.38 -4.36 -24.47
C GLN A 60 39.28 -5.34 -25.23
N ALA A 61 38.69 -6.40 -25.80
CA ALA A 61 39.38 -7.38 -26.63
C ALA A 61 39.98 -6.78 -27.91
N LEU A 62 39.36 -5.75 -28.50
CA LEU A 62 39.89 -5.03 -29.66
C LEU A 62 40.96 -3.99 -29.32
N THR A 63 41.09 -3.62 -28.04
CA THR A 63 41.93 -2.50 -27.60
C THR A 63 43.04 -2.93 -26.66
N SER A 64 42.76 -3.05 -25.36
CA SER A 64 43.71 -3.55 -24.37
C SER A 64 42.99 -4.08 -23.12
N PRO A 65 43.41 -5.24 -22.56
CA PRO A 65 42.91 -5.74 -21.27
C PRO A 65 43.28 -4.84 -20.08
N GLU A 66 44.21 -3.90 -20.27
CA GLU A 66 44.61 -2.92 -19.22
C GLU A 66 43.60 -1.77 -19.08
N ILE A 67 42.67 -1.62 -20.03
CA ILE A 67 41.65 -0.56 -19.99
C ILE A 67 40.48 -1.05 -19.12
N PRO A 68 40.12 -0.33 -18.05
CA PRO A 68 38.97 -0.69 -17.21
C PRO A 68 37.65 -0.67 -17.99
N LEU A 69 36.73 -1.59 -17.67
CA LEU A 69 35.43 -1.66 -18.33
C LEU A 69 34.58 -0.40 -18.09
N GLU A 70 34.74 0.27 -16.93
CA GLU A 70 34.06 1.55 -16.67
C GLU A 70 34.48 2.65 -17.67
N HIS A 71 35.77 2.70 -18.05
CA HIS A 71 36.26 3.68 -19.00
C HIS A 71 35.74 3.43 -20.42
N ILE A 72 35.56 2.16 -20.79
CA ILE A 72 34.93 1.78 -22.06
C ILE A 72 33.46 2.14 -22.04
N ARG A 73 32.75 1.82 -20.95
CA ARG A 73 31.32 2.11 -20.80
C ARG A 73 31.04 3.60 -20.95
N GLU A 74 31.82 4.44 -20.27
CA GLU A 74 31.70 5.90 -20.33
C GLU A 74 31.76 6.43 -21.77
N ILE A 75 32.68 5.90 -22.60
CA ILE A 75 32.88 6.38 -23.97
C ILE A 75 31.94 5.71 -24.98
N VAL A 76 31.56 4.45 -24.78
CA VAL A 76 30.69 3.73 -25.73
C VAL A 76 29.22 4.10 -25.50
N TYR A 77 28.80 4.23 -24.24
CA TYR A 77 27.40 4.43 -23.87
C TYR A 77 27.10 5.86 -23.44
N ASP A 78 27.90 6.43 -22.54
CA ASP A 78 27.51 7.63 -21.78
C ASP A 78 27.96 8.95 -22.43
N ILE A 79 28.94 8.93 -23.34
CA ILE A 79 29.42 10.13 -24.03
C ILE A 79 28.34 10.73 -24.94
N SER A 80 28.22 12.06 -24.91
CA SER A 80 27.34 12.83 -25.79
C SER A 80 27.88 12.90 -27.23
N LEU A 81 27.03 13.29 -28.18
CA LEU A 81 27.45 13.50 -29.56
C LEU A 81 28.44 14.67 -29.66
N GLU A 82 28.21 15.74 -28.91
CA GLU A 82 29.06 16.92 -28.86
C GLU A 82 30.44 16.60 -28.27
N ASP A 83 30.48 15.82 -27.20
CA ASP A 83 31.74 15.47 -26.52
C ASP A 83 32.59 14.49 -27.36
N ILE A 84 31.96 13.54 -28.06
CA ILE A 84 32.72 12.64 -28.95
C ILE A 84 33.23 13.38 -30.20
N GLU A 85 32.50 14.38 -30.69
CA GLU A 85 32.98 15.27 -31.74
C GLU A 85 34.19 16.10 -31.28
N LEU A 86 34.11 16.65 -30.07
CA LEU A 86 35.25 17.33 -29.45
C LEU A 86 36.45 16.38 -29.30
N LEU A 87 36.23 15.15 -28.80
CA LEU A 87 37.28 14.15 -28.65
C LEU A 87 37.97 13.82 -29.99
N ARG A 88 37.21 13.78 -31.09
CA ARG A 88 37.74 13.60 -32.46
C ARG A 88 38.66 14.73 -32.92
N SER A 89 38.42 15.95 -32.46
CA SER A 89 39.28 17.09 -32.76
C SER A 89 40.64 17.04 -32.05
N ILE A 90 40.73 16.30 -30.94
CA ILE A 90 41.93 16.18 -30.12
C ILE A 90 42.86 15.10 -30.68
N ARG A 91 44.17 15.40 -30.76
CA ARG A 91 45.21 14.40 -31.01
C ARG A 91 45.92 14.08 -29.70
N ASN A 92 46.04 12.78 -29.38
CA ASN A 92 46.70 12.28 -28.17
C ASN A 92 46.08 12.87 -26.89
N TYR A 93 44.81 12.58 -26.64
CA TYR A 93 44.14 12.96 -25.40
C TYR A 93 44.92 12.41 -24.19
N ARG A 94 45.13 13.26 -23.16
CA ARG A 94 45.78 12.90 -21.91
C ARG A 94 44.92 13.34 -20.73
N GLY A 95 43.86 12.58 -20.48
CA GLY A 95 42.96 12.79 -19.36
C GLY A 95 42.74 11.49 -18.58
N ASN A 96 41.67 11.45 -17.79
CA ASN A 96 41.47 10.37 -16.83
C ASN A 96 40.88 9.08 -17.43
N ASN A 97 40.37 9.13 -18.67
CA ASN A 97 39.80 7.96 -19.34
C ASN A 97 40.83 7.29 -20.26
N LEU A 98 41.26 6.08 -19.87
CA LEU A 98 42.28 5.29 -20.56
C LEU A 98 41.82 4.79 -21.95
N PHE A 99 40.52 4.58 -22.14
CA PHE A 99 39.98 4.19 -23.46
C PHE A 99 40.04 5.36 -24.44
N ALA A 100 39.65 6.56 -24.00
CA ALA A 100 39.74 7.80 -24.78
C ALA A 100 41.20 8.13 -25.18
N GLU A 101 42.15 7.97 -24.24
CA GLU A 101 43.59 8.11 -24.55
C GLU A 101 44.02 7.09 -25.61
N TRP A 102 43.60 5.83 -25.49
CA TRP A 102 43.98 4.77 -26.41
C TRP A 102 43.47 5.02 -27.84
N ILE A 103 42.18 5.34 -28.01
CA ILE A 103 41.57 5.54 -29.35
C ILE A 103 42.04 6.84 -30.02
N THR A 104 42.38 7.89 -29.26
CA THR A 104 42.88 9.14 -29.83
C THR A 104 44.36 9.11 -30.22
N SER A 105 45.15 8.21 -29.60
CA SER A 105 46.59 8.09 -29.82
C SER A 105 47.00 6.92 -30.71
N ARG A 106 46.27 5.80 -30.69
CA ARG A 106 46.66 4.55 -31.38
C ARG A 106 45.73 4.13 -32.50
N ASN A 107 44.43 4.35 -32.38
CA ASN A 107 43.45 3.82 -33.33
C ASN A 107 42.24 4.74 -33.50
N ARG A 108 42.36 5.67 -34.45
CA ARG A 108 41.31 6.65 -34.75
C ARG A 108 40.12 6.04 -35.49
N GLU A 109 40.25 4.85 -36.07
CA GLU A 109 39.16 4.18 -36.77
C GLU A 109 38.03 3.79 -35.81
N ILE A 110 38.36 3.31 -34.60
CA ILE A 110 37.38 3.08 -33.54
C ILE A 110 36.68 4.38 -33.15
N LEU A 111 37.43 5.47 -33.03
CA LEU A 111 36.86 6.77 -32.68
C LEU A 111 35.94 7.32 -33.79
N ASP A 112 36.29 7.09 -35.05
CA ASP A 112 35.45 7.45 -36.20
C ASP A 112 34.17 6.61 -36.27
N PHE A 113 34.25 5.30 -35.99
CA PHE A 113 33.09 4.44 -35.82
C PHE A 113 32.18 4.93 -34.69
N LEU A 114 32.74 5.18 -33.50
CA LEU A 114 31.95 5.57 -32.33
C LEU A 114 31.21 6.89 -32.57
N TYR A 115 31.84 7.83 -33.27
CA TYR A 115 31.15 9.04 -33.71
C TYR A 115 30.00 8.74 -34.68
N LEU A 116 30.21 7.88 -35.68
CA LEU A 116 29.12 7.47 -36.57
C LEU A 116 27.95 6.85 -35.79
N ALA A 117 28.26 5.98 -34.83
CA ALA A 117 27.27 5.36 -33.95
C ALA A 117 26.51 6.39 -33.12
N LYS A 118 27.19 7.40 -32.55
CA LYS A 118 26.55 8.49 -31.80
C LYS A 118 25.70 9.41 -32.66
N VAL A 119 26.10 9.67 -33.90
CA VAL A 119 25.23 10.37 -34.86
C VAL A 119 23.98 9.55 -35.13
N ASN A 120 24.13 8.25 -35.41
CA ASN A 120 22.99 7.35 -35.64
C ASN A 120 22.03 7.33 -34.43
N GLU A 121 22.56 7.19 -33.22
CA GLU A 121 21.77 7.22 -31.97
C GLU A 121 21.00 8.53 -31.81
N SER A 122 21.67 9.68 -31.98
CA SER A 122 21.05 11.00 -31.89
C SER A 122 19.94 11.19 -32.93
N VAL A 123 20.21 10.92 -34.21
CA VAL A 123 19.21 11.11 -35.28
C VAL A 123 18.02 10.16 -35.08
N ARG A 124 18.27 8.89 -34.74
CA ARG A 124 17.20 7.91 -34.47
C ARG A 124 16.34 8.31 -33.28
N PHE A 125 16.94 8.86 -32.22
CA PHE A 125 16.18 9.37 -31.07
C PHE A 125 15.19 10.45 -31.47
N HIS A 126 15.58 11.37 -32.35
CA HIS A 126 14.67 12.39 -32.88
C HIS A 126 13.52 11.77 -33.68
N TYR A 127 13.79 10.81 -34.58
CA TYR A 127 12.76 10.12 -35.37
C TYR A 127 11.75 9.33 -34.53
N LEU A 128 12.16 8.84 -33.36
CA LEU A 128 11.30 8.10 -32.43
C LEU A 128 10.46 9.01 -31.51
N SER A 129 10.71 10.33 -31.53
CA SER A 129 9.94 11.29 -30.74
C SER A 129 8.50 11.41 -31.26
N HIS A 130 7.52 11.40 -30.35
CA HIS A 130 6.12 11.70 -30.68
C HIS A 130 5.92 13.11 -31.27
N TRP A 131 6.90 13.99 -31.12
CA TRP A 131 6.90 15.35 -31.64
C TRP A 131 7.65 15.52 -32.95
N TYR A 132 8.18 14.43 -33.53
CA TYR A 132 8.87 14.47 -34.80
C TYR A 132 7.91 14.81 -35.95
N TYR A 133 8.36 15.67 -36.85
CA TYR A 133 7.70 15.93 -38.12
C TYR A 133 8.74 16.04 -39.25
N PRO A 134 8.40 15.68 -40.51
CA PRO A 134 9.39 15.56 -41.58
C PRO A 134 10.19 16.83 -41.92
N THR A 135 9.70 18.01 -41.53
CA THR A 135 10.38 19.31 -41.73
C THR A 135 11.17 19.77 -40.50
N MET A 136 11.31 18.94 -39.47
CA MET A 136 12.12 19.24 -38.29
C MET A 136 13.59 19.20 -38.67
N GLU A 137 14.29 20.32 -38.51
CA GLU A 137 15.74 20.35 -38.62
C GLU A 137 16.33 19.60 -37.42
N ILE A 138 17.00 18.49 -37.68
CA ILE A 138 17.78 17.76 -36.68
C ILE A 138 19.19 18.31 -36.76
N ASP A 139 19.67 18.90 -35.65
CA ASP A 139 21.03 19.40 -35.54
C ASP A 139 22.01 18.24 -35.36
N ALA A 140 22.17 17.46 -36.43
CA ALA A 140 23.08 16.33 -36.50
C ALA A 140 24.04 16.50 -37.70
N PRO A 141 25.30 16.07 -37.56
CA PRO A 141 26.31 16.23 -38.62
C PRO A 141 25.99 15.51 -39.95
N MET A 142 25.11 14.50 -39.93
CA MET A 142 24.63 13.78 -41.11
C MET A 142 23.29 13.08 -40.85
N ASP A 143 22.58 12.73 -41.92
CA ASP A 143 21.31 12.01 -41.88
C ASP A 143 21.49 10.48 -41.92
N LEU A 144 20.38 9.74 -41.71
CA LEU A 144 20.41 8.27 -41.70
C LEU A 144 20.84 7.65 -43.04
N PRO A 145 20.40 8.15 -44.22
CA PRO A 145 20.92 7.66 -45.51
C PRO A 145 22.44 7.76 -45.62
N ARG A 146 23.05 8.85 -45.16
CA ARG A 146 24.50 8.98 -45.15
C ARG A 146 25.17 8.02 -44.16
N VAL A 147 24.56 7.77 -43.00
CA VAL A 147 25.03 6.76 -42.05
C VAL A 147 25.03 5.37 -42.67
N ILE A 148 23.96 5.00 -43.39
CA ILE A 148 23.84 3.72 -44.11
C ILE A 148 24.95 3.59 -45.15
N GLU A 149 25.14 4.61 -45.99
CA GLU A 149 26.18 4.59 -47.04
C GLU A 149 27.57 4.33 -46.46
N ILE A 150 27.92 5.01 -45.37
CA ILE A 150 29.22 4.82 -44.70
C ILE A 150 29.31 3.41 -44.09
N ALA A 151 28.26 2.97 -43.41
CA ALA A 151 28.24 1.69 -42.72
C ALA A 151 28.30 0.49 -43.67
N GLU A 152 27.56 0.53 -44.77
CA GLU A 152 27.56 -0.55 -45.76
C GLU A 152 28.84 -0.58 -46.61
N ALA A 153 29.49 0.56 -46.84
CA ALA A 153 30.76 0.62 -47.55
C ALA A 153 31.96 0.10 -46.73
N ASP A 154 31.83 0.02 -45.40
CA ASP A 154 32.93 -0.43 -44.53
C ASP A 154 33.32 -1.88 -44.84
N ASN A 155 34.63 -2.15 -44.88
CA ASN A 155 35.17 -3.51 -45.01
C ASN A 155 36.31 -3.74 -44.00
N SER A 156 36.27 -3.01 -42.88
CA SER A 156 37.28 -3.08 -41.82
C SER A 156 37.06 -4.29 -40.90
N TYR A 157 37.93 -4.43 -39.89
CA TYR A 157 37.72 -5.38 -38.79
C TYR A 157 36.56 -4.99 -37.87
N LEU A 158 35.97 -3.79 -38.05
CA LEU A 158 34.78 -3.31 -37.33
C LEU A 158 33.48 -3.58 -38.11
N ARG A 159 33.52 -4.37 -39.19
CA ARG A 159 32.35 -4.64 -40.05
C ARG A 159 31.10 -5.05 -39.28
N ASP A 160 31.23 -5.89 -38.26
CA ASP A 160 30.10 -6.34 -37.42
C ASP A 160 29.35 -5.18 -36.74
N ARG A 161 30.09 -4.16 -36.30
CA ARG A 161 29.59 -2.96 -35.66
C ARG A 161 28.94 -2.01 -36.66
N TYR A 162 29.56 -1.83 -37.83
CA TYR A 162 28.98 -1.01 -38.90
C TYR A 162 27.68 -1.64 -39.42
N LEU A 163 27.63 -2.96 -39.62
CA LEU A 163 26.40 -3.68 -39.99
C LEU A 163 25.26 -3.44 -38.99
N LEU A 164 25.55 -3.44 -37.67
CA LEU A 164 24.55 -3.09 -36.66
C LEU A 164 24.03 -1.65 -36.83
N GLN A 165 24.90 -0.69 -37.17
CA GLN A 165 24.46 0.70 -37.41
C GLN A 165 23.59 0.82 -38.65
N ALA A 166 23.93 0.13 -39.75
CA ALA A 166 23.10 0.07 -40.95
C ALA A 166 21.71 -0.52 -40.64
N ILE A 167 21.65 -1.68 -39.96
CA ILE A 167 20.38 -2.31 -39.54
C ILE A 167 19.53 -1.34 -38.70
N ARG A 168 20.14 -0.64 -37.73
CA ARG A 168 19.44 0.33 -36.87
C ARG A 168 18.88 1.51 -37.67
N ALA A 169 19.64 2.02 -38.65
CA ALA A 169 19.25 3.15 -39.49
C ALA A 169 18.12 2.75 -40.45
N HIS A 170 18.28 1.65 -41.22
CA HIS A 170 17.23 1.12 -42.08
C HIS A 170 15.93 0.84 -41.32
N THR A 171 16.03 0.26 -40.12
CA THR A 171 14.84 0.00 -39.29
C THR A 171 14.10 1.29 -38.92
N THR A 172 14.83 2.36 -38.60
CA THR A 172 14.23 3.67 -38.28
C THR A 172 13.59 4.33 -39.51
N LEU A 173 14.18 4.15 -40.70
CA LEU A 173 13.62 4.63 -41.97
C LEU A 173 12.43 3.79 -42.48
N GLY A 174 12.19 2.61 -41.90
CA GLY A 174 11.14 1.69 -42.34
C GLY A 174 11.54 0.83 -43.55
N GLU A 175 12.82 0.80 -43.88
CA GLU A 175 13.45 0.02 -44.96
C GLU A 175 13.67 -1.43 -44.50
N TYR A 176 12.55 -2.14 -44.26
CA TYR A 176 12.58 -3.45 -43.62
C TYR A 176 13.10 -4.57 -44.52
N ARG A 177 13.03 -4.44 -45.86
CA ARG A 177 13.56 -5.48 -46.77
C ARG A 177 15.08 -5.45 -46.79
N GLU A 178 15.65 -4.26 -46.75
CA GLU A 178 17.08 -3.98 -46.67
C GLU A 178 17.68 -4.58 -45.38
N VAL A 179 16.98 -4.44 -44.25
CA VAL A 179 17.36 -5.12 -42.99
C VAL A 179 17.42 -6.65 -43.14
N ILE A 180 16.43 -7.25 -43.82
CA ILE A 180 16.33 -8.69 -44.03
C ILE A 180 17.45 -9.16 -44.98
N ASP A 181 17.71 -8.41 -46.03
CA ASP A 181 18.76 -8.72 -47.00
C ASP A 181 20.15 -8.65 -46.34
N LEU A 182 20.43 -7.60 -45.55
CA LEU A 182 21.67 -7.49 -44.76
C LEU A 182 21.83 -8.64 -43.75
N TRP A 183 20.73 -9.09 -43.15
CA TRP A 183 20.76 -10.25 -42.25
C TRP A 183 21.16 -11.53 -42.97
N HIS A 184 20.51 -11.86 -44.10
CA HIS A 184 20.76 -13.10 -44.82
C HIS A 184 22.10 -13.12 -45.55
N SER A 185 22.56 -11.97 -46.05
CA SER A 185 23.82 -11.87 -46.80
C SER A 185 25.05 -11.91 -45.90
N GLU A 186 25.02 -11.21 -44.76
CA GLU A 186 26.21 -10.99 -43.93
C GLU A 186 26.00 -11.28 -42.45
N MET A 187 25.02 -10.63 -41.80
CA MET A 187 24.95 -10.61 -40.33
C MET A 187 24.71 -12.00 -39.71
N SER A 188 23.91 -12.85 -40.37
CA SER A 188 23.60 -14.21 -39.93
C SER A 188 24.81 -15.17 -40.02
N HIS A 189 25.80 -14.83 -40.84
CA HIS A 189 27.04 -15.61 -41.02
C HIS A 189 28.08 -15.32 -39.93
N LEU A 190 27.92 -14.23 -39.16
CA LEU A 190 28.76 -13.95 -38.00
C LEU A 190 28.59 -15.06 -36.94
N PRO A 191 29.59 -15.32 -36.08
CA PRO A 191 29.46 -16.30 -35.00
C PRO A 191 28.26 -16.01 -34.09
N LYS A 192 27.61 -17.05 -33.54
CA LYS A 192 26.39 -16.90 -32.73
C LYS A 192 26.65 -16.11 -31.44
N GLU A 193 27.86 -16.24 -30.91
CA GLU A 193 28.38 -15.54 -29.74
C GLU A 193 28.74 -14.07 -30.00
N ASN A 194 28.76 -13.62 -31.26
CA ASN A 194 29.06 -12.23 -31.58
C ASN A 194 27.97 -11.30 -31.00
N VAL A 195 28.40 -10.33 -30.18
CA VAL A 195 27.50 -9.41 -29.47
C VAL A 195 26.70 -8.53 -30.43
N MET A 196 27.28 -8.09 -31.55
CA MET A 196 26.58 -7.25 -32.54
C MET A 196 25.48 -8.04 -33.26
N ARG A 197 25.76 -9.31 -33.58
CA ARG A 197 24.75 -10.23 -34.13
C ARG A 197 23.56 -10.35 -33.19
N ARG A 198 23.81 -10.56 -31.89
CA ARG A 198 22.77 -10.68 -30.87
C ARG A 198 21.99 -9.37 -30.67
N LEU A 199 22.67 -8.22 -30.70
CA LEU A 199 22.04 -6.89 -30.65
C LEU A 199 21.15 -6.58 -31.87
N ALA A 200 21.44 -7.19 -33.04
CA ALA A 200 20.65 -7.01 -34.26
C ALA A 200 19.38 -7.86 -34.31
N LEU A 201 19.30 -8.97 -33.56
CA LEU A 201 18.24 -9.98 -33.66
C LEU A 201 16.83 -9.39 -33.52
N SER A 202 16.61 -8.48 -32.56
CA SER A 202 15.28 -7.88 -32.33
C SER A 202 14.84 -6.97 -33.48
N TYR A 203 15.78 -6.22 -34.09
CA TYR A 203 15.51 -5.38 -35.26
C TYR A 203 15.14 -6.25 -36.46
N VAL A 204 15.91 -7.30 -36.71
CA VAL A 204 15.70 -8.23 -37.83
C VAL A 204 14.39 -8.98 -37.68
N ALA A 205 14.13 -9.59 -36.52
CA ALA A 205 12.88 -10.28 -36.26
C ALA A 205 11.67 -9.33 -36.39
N GLY A 206 11.81 -8.10 -35.91
CA GLY A 206 10.83 -7.02 -36.09
C GLY A 206 10.56 -6.71 -37.58
N ALA A 207 11.61 -6.58 -38.39
CA ALA A 207 11.51 -6.37 -39.83
C ALA A 207 10.83 -7.56 -40.54
N MET A 208 11.29 -8.79 -40.28
CA MET A 208 10.74 -10.02 -40.84
C MET A 208 9.26 -10.23 -40.51
N SER A 209 8.84 -9.86 -39.30
CA SER A 209 7.45 -10.04 -38.84
C SER A 209 6.41 -9.31 -39.71
N ARG A 210 6.83 -8.28 -40.44
CA ARG A 210 6.00 -7.42 -41.28
C ARG A 210 5.66 -8.06 -42.62
N PHE A 211 6.39 -9.09 -43.03
CA PHE A 211 6.20 -9.77 -44.31
C PHE A 211 5.76 -11.22 -44.09
N ASP A 212 4.82 -11.70 -44.91
CA ASP A 212 4.26 -13.05 -44.76
C ASP A 212 5.29 -14.16 -45.03
N ASP A 213 6.20 -13.93 -45.98
CA ASP A 213 7.24 -14.89 -46.40
C ASP A 213 8.34 -15.12 -45.35
N CYS A 214 8.59 -14.15 -44.48
CA CYS A 214 9.63 -14.24 -43.44
C CYS A 214 9.06 -14.40 -42.02
N ARG A 215 7.72 -14.47 -41.87
CA ARG A 215 7.07 -14.41 -40.56
C ARG A 215 7.38 -15.61 -39.66
N GLU A 216 7.48 -16.81 -40.22
CA GLU A 216 7.83 -18.01 -39.43
C GLU A 216 9.26 -17.95 -38.89
N GLU A 217 10.19 -17.36 -39.65
CA GLU A 217 11.54 -17.10 -39.19
C GLU A 217 11.55 -16.06 -38.07
N ALA A 218 10.77 -14.98 -38.22
CA ALA A 218 10.59 -13.98 -37.17
C ALA A 218 10.11 -14.60 -35.84
N ILE A 219 9.10 -15.49 -35.89
CA ILE A 219 8.59 -16.17 -34.69
C ILE A 219 9.70 -17.01 -34.03
N LYS A 220 10.47 -17.77 -34.80
CA LYS A 220 11.60 -18.56 -34.25
C LYS A 220 12.63 -17.65 -33.57
N MET A 221 12.97 -16.53 -34.20
CA MET A 221 13.90 -15.56 -33.62
C MET A 221 13.37 -14.95 -32.32
N PHE A 222 12.08 -14.57 -32.28
CA PHE A 222 11.47 -14.06 -31.05
C PHE A 222 11.42 -15.11 -29.94
N VAL A 223 11.17 -16.38 -30.27
CA VAL A 223 11.22 -17.50 -29.31
C VAL A 223 12.64 -17.70 -28.77
N GLU A 224 13.66 -17.69 -29.63
CA GLU A 224 15.06 -17.78 -29.22
C GLU A 224 15.49 -16.60 -28.32
N LEU A 225 14.95 -15.41 -28.57
CA LEU A 225 15.15 -14.23 -27.72
C LEU A 225 14.36 -14.26 -26.41
N GLY A 226 13.35 -15.13 -26.28
CA GLY A 226 12.37 -15.08 -25.19
C GLY A 226 11.45 -13.85 -25.24
N ASP A 227 11.19 -13.30 -26.42
CA ASP A 227 10.33 -12.12 -26.64
C ASP A 227 8.83 -12.50 -26.72
N ILE A 228 8.25 -12.82 -25.56
CA ILE A 228 6.86 -13.30 -25.46
C ILE A 228 5.88 -12.31 -26.09
N SER A 229 6.03 -11.02 -25.80
CA SER A 229 5.17 -9.95 -26.31
C SER A 229 5.17 -9.89 -27.84
N SER A 230 6.35 -10.02 -28.46
CA SER A 230 6.46 -10.01 -29.93
C SER A 230 5.89 -11.27 -30.56
N VAL A 231 6.08 -12.45 -29.95
CA VAL A 231 5.45 -13.70 -30.41
C VAL A 231 3.92 -13.57 -30.37
N LEU A 232 3.35 -13.14 -29.24
CA LEU A 232 1.91 -12.91 -29.09
C LEU A 232 1.38 -11.93 -30.12
N PHE A 233 2.06 -10.79 -30.32
CA PHE A 233 1.67 -9.80 -31.30
C PHE A 233 1.57 -10.37 -32.73
N VAL A 234 2.56 -11.18 -33.14
CA VAL A 234 2.59 -11.79 -34.48
C VAL A 234 1.51 -12.85 -34.65
N LEU A 235 1.26 -13.69 -33.64
CA LEU A 235 0.24 -14.75 -33.69
C LEU A 235 -1.19 -14.18 -33.62
N ASN A 236 -1.42 -13.17 -32.77
CA ASN A 236 -2.71 -12.49 -32.67
C ASN A 236 -3.10 -11.78 -33.98
N LYS A 237 -2.12 -11.21 -34.69
CA LYS A 237 -2.34 -10.68 -36.05
C LYS A 237 -2.86 -11.73 -37.04
N ARG A 238 -2.60 -13.02 -36.80
CA ARG A 238 -3.11 -14.13 -37.60
C ARG A 238 -4.47 -14.66 -37.13
N GLN A 239 -5.07 -14.02 -36.11
CA GLN A 239 -6.28 -14.54 -35.44
C GLN A 239 -6.09 -15.98 -34.91
N ILE A 240 -4.84 -16.33 -34.59
CA ILE A 240 -4.54 -17.58 -33.88
C ILE A 240 -4.63 -17.22 -32.41
N ASP A 241 -5.66 -17.75 -31.76
CA ASP A 241 -5.87 -17.57 -30.33
C ASP A 241 -4.84 -18.42 -29.58
N VAL A 242 -3.79 -17.76 -29.07
CA VAL A 242 -2.75 -18.36 -28.26
C VAL A 242 -2.55 -17.46 -27.06
N ASP A 243 -2.66 -18.04 -25.88
CA ASP A 243 -2.45 -17.29 -24.65
C ASP A 243 -0.98 -17.26 -24.23
N GLU A 244 -0.73 -16.48 -23.19
CA GLU A 244 0.59 -16.19 -22.67
C GLU A 244 1.30 -17.43 -22.10
N VAL A 245 0.55 -18.38 -21.54
CA VAL A 245 1.09 -19.62 -20.94
C VAL A 245 1.61 -20.57 -22.01
N ASP A 246 0.89 -20.66 -23.13
CA ASP A 246 1.29 -21.48 -24.27
C ASP A 246 2.61 -20.97 -24.89
N ILE A 247 2.79 -19.63 -24.97
CA ILE A 247 4.04 -19.06 -25.49
C ILE A 247 5.21 -19.28 -24.53
N LEU A 248 4.98 -19.15 -23.22
CA LEU A 248 5.99 -19.50 -22.22
C LEU A 248 6.45 -20.95 -22.37
N GLU A 249 5.53 -21.89 -22.60
CA GLU A 249 5.86 -23.29 -22.82
C GLU A 249 6.72 -23.50 -24.07
N ILE A 250 6.41 -22.82 -25.18
CA ILE A 250 7.22 -22.88 -26.41
C ILE A 250 8.64 -22.32 -26.17
N ILE A 251 8.75 -21.21 -25.45
CA ILE A 251 10.05 -20.61 -25.12
C ILE A 251 10.85 -21.54 -24.21
N LEU A 252 10.24 -22.17 -23.22
CA LEU A 252 10.93 -23.13 -22.36
C LEU A 252 11.50 -24.33 -23.13
N GLN A 253 10.84 -24.75 -24.21
CA GLN A 253 11.37 -25.82 -25.06
C GLN A 253 12.64 -25.39 -25.81
N SER A 254 12.77 -24.11 -26.17
CA SER A 254 13.83 -23.60 -27.05
C SER A 254 14.95 -22.86 -26.32
N ALA A 255 14.61 -22.06 -25.31
CA ALA A 255 15.47 -21.19 -24.52
C ALA A 255 15.07 -21.20 -23.03
N PRO A 256 15.21 -22.36 -22.33
CA PRO A 256 14.72 -22.56 -20.96
C PRO A 256 15.32 -21.60 -19.92
N ASN A 257 16.52 -21.07 -20.16
CA ASN A 257 17.25 -20.18 -19.26
C ASN A 257 17.19 -18.70 -19.69
N SER A 258 16.22 -18.32 -20.55
CA SER A 258 16.12 -16.92 -21.00
C SER A 258 15.79 -15.97 -19.84
N PRO A 259 16.59 -14.91 -19.59
CA PRO A 259 16.29 -13.93 -18.54
C PRO A 259 14.94 -13.24 -18.69
N ARG A 260 14.41 -13.18 -19.92
CA ARG A 260 13.08 -12.61 -20.19
C ARG A 260 11.95 -13.46 -19.62
N VAL A 261 12.15 -14.77 -19.45
CA VAL A 261 11.18 -15.64 -18.78
C VAL A 261 11.02 -15.21 -17.33
N VAL A 262 12.11 -14.86 -16.65
CA VAL A 262 12.06 -14.39 -15.26
C VAL A 262 11.30 -13.07 -15.13
N GLN A 263 11.59 -12.09 -15.99
CA GLN A 263 10.85 -10.81 -16.05
C GLN A 263 9.36 -11.01 -16.29
N HIS A 264 9.04 -11.97 -17.14
CA HIS A 264 7.68 -12.28 -17.46
C HIS A 264 6.94 -12.94 -16.29
N LEU A 265 7.56 -13.91 -15.62
CA LEU A 265 7.00 -14.52 -14.41
C LEU A 265 6.80 -13.48 -13.31
N ASP A 266 7.76 -12.56 -13.11
CA ASP A 266 7.65 -11.43 -12.16
C ASP A 266 6.38 -10.60 -12.43
N ARG A 267 6.15 -10.24 -13.69
CA ARG A 267 4.95 -9.47 -14.11
C ARG A 267 3.66 -10.27 -13.91
N VAL A 268 3.55 -11.47 -14.50
CA VAL A 268 2.30 -12.26 -14.50
C VAL A 268 1.89 -12.65 -13.08
N VAL A 269 2.85 -13.13 -12.27
CA VAL A 269 2.56 -13.53 -10.90
C VAL A 269 2.24 -12.31 -10.03
N SER A 270 2.90 -11.17 -10.25
CA SER A 270 2.56 -9.92 -9.55
C SER A 270 1.15 -9.44 -9.87
N GLU A 271 0.70 -9.56 -11.11
CA GLU A 271 -0.67 -9.20 -11.51
C GLU A 271 -1.71 -10.11 -10.85
N LEU A 272 -1.44 -11.42 -10.81
CA LEU A 272 -2.30 -12.39 -10.10
C LEU A 272 -2.28 -12.17 -8.59
N GLU A 273 -1.11 -11.91 -8.01
CA GLU A 273 -0.97 -11.57 -6.58
C GLU A 273 -1.74 -10.29 -6.24
N TYR A 274 -1.68 -9.28 -7.12
CA TYR A 274 -2.44 -8.05 -6.95
C TYR A 274 -3.95 -8.33 -6.97
N LYS A 275 -4.48 -9.09 -7.94
CA LYS A 275 -5.91 -9.45 -7.99
C LYS A 275 -6.37 -10.29 -6.79
N TYR A 276 -5.52 -11.21 -6.32
CA TYR A 276 -5.78 -12.00 -5.12
C TYR A 276 -5.94 -11.12 -3.87
N LYS A 277 -5.15 -10.05 -3.78
CA LYS A 277 -5.11 -9.15 -2.60
C LYS A 277 -6.01 -7.92 -2.73
N PHE A 278 -6.26 -7.46 -3.94
CA PHE A 278 -7.13 -6.33 -4.23
C PHE A 278 -8.56 -6.82 -4.23
N SER A 279 -9.30 -6.32 -3.25
CA SER A 279 -10.71 -6.62 -3.07
C SER A 279 -11.38 -5.40 -2.48
N TYR A 280 -12.38 -4.87 -3.18
CA TYR A 280 -13.34 -3.96 -2.57
C TYR A 280 -14.33 -4.77 -1.72
N GLY A 281 -14.22 -4.67 -0.39
CA GLY A 281 -15.19 -5.30 0.52
C GLY A 281 -14.93 -6.75 0.93
N GLY A 282 -13.75 -7.32 0.66
CA GLY A 282 -13.34 -8.63 1.19
C GLY A 282 -13.68 -9.84 0.30
N THR A 283 -14.08 -9.63 -0.95
CA THR A 283 -14.21 -10.65 -2.00
C THR A 283 -12.98 -10.73 -2.91
N ASN A 284 -12.36 -11.90 -3.06
CA ASN A 284 -11.29 -12.16 -4.02
C ASN A 284 -11.69 -11.72 -5.45
N ASP A 285 -10.89 -10.87 -6.11
CA ASP A 285 -11.16 -10.40 -7.48
C ASP A 285 -10.66 -11.38 -8.57
N LEU A 286 -10.06 -12.51 -8.17
CA LEU A 286 -9.73 -13.60 -9.11
C LEU A 286 -11.00 -14.18 -9.71
N ASN A 287 -11.08 -14.18 -11.04
CA ASN A 287 -12.13 -14.88 -11.78
C ASN A 287 -11.70 -16.32 -12.14
N GLU A 288 -12.61 -17.11 -12.72
CA GLU A 288 -12.33 -18.50 -13.10
C GLU A 288 -11.15 -18.63 -14.08
N ASN A 289 -10.99 -17.70 -15.02
CA ASN A 289 -9.88 -17.71 -15.97
C ASN A 289 -8.54 -17.45 -15.26
N ASP A 290 -8.49 -16.51 -14.30
CA ASP A 290 -7.28 -16.23 -13.53
C ASP A 290 -6.82 -17.48 -12.75
N ILE A 291 -7.78 -18.26 -12.21
CA ILE A 291 -7.50 -19.51 -11.49
C ILE A 291 -6.99 -20.59 -12.45
N ASP A 292 -7.58 -20.71 -13.64
CA ASP A 292 -7.16 -21.69 -14.63
C ASP A 292 -5.78 -21.36 -15.24
N ASP A 293 -5.49 -20.09 -15.48
CA ASP A 293 -4.16 -19.63 -15.89
C ASP A 293 -3.13 -19.89 -14.80
N ALA A 294 -3.46 -19.62 -13.53
CA ALA A 294 -2.58 -19.97 -12.41
C ALA A 294 -2.32 -21.48 -12.34
N ARG A 295 -3.33 -22.34 -12.54
CA ARG A 295 -3.15 -23.81 -12.59
C ARG A 295 -2.24 -24.25 -13.73
N ARG A 296 -2.40 -23.66 -14.91
CA ARG A 296 -1.54 -23.96 -16.07
C ARG A 296 -0.11 -23.50 -15.82
N LEU A 297 0.10 -22.30 -15.27
CA LEU A 297 1.43 -21.85 -14.85
C LEU A 297 2.03 -22.73 -13.75
N ILE A 298 1.25 -23.21 -12.78
CA ILE A 298 1.74 -24.16 -11.75
C ILE A 298 2.26 -25.43 -12.44
N ALA A 299 1.47 -26.02 -13.34
CA ALA A 299 1.87 -27.22 -14.05
C ALA A 299 3.13 -26.99 -14.89
N LEU A 300 3.21 -25.86 -15.60
CA LEU A 300 4.39 -25.47 -16.37
C LEU A 300 5.61 -25.29 -15.47
N SER A 301 5.47 -24.58 -14.35
CA SER A 301 6.56 -24.32 -13.40
C SER A 301 7.11 -25.62 -12.81
N LEU A 302 6.24 -26.56 -12.44
CA LEU A 302 6.67 -27.87 -11.94
C LEU A 302 7.38 -28.71 -13.01
N ARG A 303 6.98 -28.60 -14.29
CA ARG A 303 7.68 -29.26 -15.40
C ARG A 303 9.05 -28.61 -15.65
N ALA A 304 9.12 -27.28 -15.68
CA ALA A 304 10.36 -26.55 -15.87
C ALA A 304 11.37 -26.84 -14.75
N ALA A 305 10.92 -26.87 -13.49
CA ALA A 305 11.77 -27.22 -12.35
C ALA A 305 12.31 -28.66 -12.37
N ALA A 306 11.70 -29.55 -13.16
CA ALA A 306 12.13 -30.93 -13.35
C ALA A 306 12.96 -31.14 -14.64
N ASP A 307 13.08 -30.12 -15.50
CA ASP A 307 13.85 -30.19 -16.73
C ASP A 307 15.35 -29.96 -16.43
N GLU A 308 16.18 -30.93 -16.79
CA GLU A 308 17.64 -30.88 -16.55
C GLU A 308 18.34 -29.75 -17.33
N ARG A 309 17.68 -29.17 -18.34
CA ARG A 309 18.19 -28.02 -19.11
C ARG A 309 18.01 -26.69 -18.37
N VAL A 310 17.14 -26.64 -17.36
CA VAL A 310 16.87 -25.44 -16.56
C VAL A 310 17.96 -25.27 -15.50
N GLU A 311 18.65 -24.14 -15.53
CA GLU A 311 19.77 -23.83 -14.63
C GLU A 311 19.31 -23.43 -13.23
N ASP A 312 18.15 -22.77 -13.12
CA ASP A 312 17.58 -22.29 -11.85
C ASP A 312 16.22 -22.95 -11.55
N PRO A 313 16.20 -24.21 -11.08
CA PRO A 313 14.96 -24.87 -10.70
C PRO A 313 14.35 -24.31 -9.40
N VAL A 314 15.13 -23.58 -8.58
CA VAL A 314 14.62 -23.03 -7.31
C VAL A 314 13.57 -21.95 -7.58
N LEU A 315 13.82 -21.10 -8.58
CA LEU A 315 12.87 -20.09 -9.04
C LEU A 315 11.52 -20.70 -9.38
N TRP A 316 11.50 -21.76 -10.18
CA TRP A 316 10.26 -22.38 -10.63
C TRP A 316 9.45 -23.06 -9.51
N TYR A 317 10.11 -23.73 -8.57
CA TYR A 317 9.42 -24.27 -7.40
C TYR A 317 8.85 -23.15 -6.51
N TYR A 318 9.58 -22.04 -6.35
CA TYR A 318 9.11 -20.87 -5.62
C TYR A 318 7.89 -20.22 -6.31
N THR A 319 7.93 -20.04 -7.63
CA THR A 319 6.82 -19.56 -8.45
C THR A 319 5.58 -20.46 -8.34
N ALA A 320 5.75 -21.78 -8.46
CA ALA A 320 4.66 -22.73 -8.31
C ALA A 320 4.01 -22.64 -6.91
N SER A 321 4.82 -22.52 -5.86
CA SER A 321 4.33 -22.33 -4.49
C SER A 321 3.55 -21.02 -4.33
N MET A 322 4.02 -19.92 -4.92
CA MET A 322 3.31 -18.65 -4.88
C MET A 322 1.93 -18.73 -5.56
N LEU A 323 1.88 -19.33 -6.74
CA LEU A 323 0.62 -19.50 -7.47
C LEU A 323 -0.36 -20.40 -6.71
N GLN A 324 0.14 -21.44 -6.02
CA GLN A 324 -0.67 -22.28 -5.14
C GLN A 324 -1.25 -21.48 -3.95
N ILE A 325 -0.49 -20.53 -3.39
CA ILE A 325 -1.01 -19.58 -2.38
C ILE A 325 -2.15 -18.73 -2.98
N ILE A 326 -1.95 -18.17 -4.16
CA ILE A 326 -2.92 -17.30 -4.86
C ILE A 326 -4.25 -18.02 -5.10
N ILE A 327 -4.23 -19.30 -5.48
CA ILE A 327 -5.46 -20.09 -5.69
C ILE A 327 -6.01 -20.73 -4.39
N GLY A 328 -5.40 -20.45 -3.23
CA GLY A 328 -5.87 -20.91 -1.92
C GLY A 328 -5.42 -22.32 -1.49
N GLU A 329 -4.51 -22.96 -2.22
CA GLU A 329 -3.99 -24.31 -1.94
C GLU A 329 -2.78 -24.28 -0.99
N MET A 330 -2.97 -23.76 0.22
CA MET A 330 -1.88 -23.49 1.18
C MET A 330 -1.04 -24.74 1.56
N ASP A 331 -1.68 -25.88 1.81
CA ASP A 331 -0.97 -27.14 2.14
C ASP A 331 -0.09 -27.62 0.99
N VAL A 332 -0.58 -27.48 -0.25
CA VAL A 332 0.16 -27.87 -1.46
C VAL A 332 1.32 -26.90 -1.68
N ALA A 333 1.07 -25.59 -1.54
CA ALA A 333 2.10 -24.56 -1.58
C ALA A 333 3.25 -24.88 -0.62
N SER A 334 2.93 -25.21 0.63
CA SER A 334 3.94 -25.58 1.64
C SER A 334 4.79 -26.78 1.23
N GLN A 335 4.19 -27.81 0.65
CA GLN A 335 4.90 -28.99 0.14
C GLN A 335 5.78 -28.66 -1.08
N THR A 336 5.29 -27.81 -1.99
CA THR A 336 6.04 -27.34 -3.15
C THR A 336 7.24 -26.49 -2.73
N LEU A 337 7.06 -25.58 -1.76
CA LEU A 337 8.13 -24.74 -1.23
C LEU A 337 9.28 -25.56 -0.61
N VAL A 338 8.99 -26.72 -0.01
CA VAL A 338 10.04 -27.64 0.50
C VAL A 338 10.97 -28.09 -0.63
N ARG A 339 10.49 -28.17 -1.88
CA ARG A 339 11.35 -28.49 -3.02
C ARG A 339 12.28 -27.32 -3.35
N ALA A 340 11.77 -26.08 -3.33
CA ALA A 340 12.58 -24.88 -3.51
C ALA A 340 13.68 -24.76 -2.43
N GLU A 341 13.34 -25.01 -1.17
CA GLU A 341 14.29 -24.96 -0.02
C GLU A 341 15.46 -25.95 -0.13
N ARG A 342 15.29 -27.02 -0.91
CA ARG A 342 16.33 -28.05 -1.12
C ARG A 342 17.23 -27.77 -2.32
N CYS A 343 16.83 -26.84 -3.19
CA CYS A 343 17.62 -26.47 -4.35
C CYS A 343 18.78 -25.53 -3.96
N PRO A 344 19.92 -25.57 -4.67
CA PRO A 344 20.91 -24.49 -4.60
C PRO A 344 20.27 -23.16 -4.98
N ALA A 345 20.54 -22.11 -4.20
CA ALA A 345 19.90 -20.81 -4.37
C ALA A 345 20.84 -19.66 -3.97
N SER A 346 20.71 -18.53 -4.67
CA SER A 346 21.33 -17.26 -4.28
C SER A 346 20.79 -16.79 -2.93
N GLN A 347 21.50 -15.89 -2.25
CA GLN A 347 21.01 -15.35 -0.97
C GLN A 347 19.66 -14.64 -1.14
N TYR A 348 19.48 -13.90 -2.24
CA TYR A 348 18.23 -13.24 -2.58
C TYR A 348 17.05 -14.23 -2.63
N MET A 349 17.21 -15.34 -3.36
CA MET A 349 16.15 -16.37 -3.45
C MET A 349 15.92 -17.08 -2.11
N LYS A 350 16.97 -17.34 -1.33
CA LYS A 350 16.83 -17.92 0.03
C LYS A 350 15.98 -17.02 0.92
N ASP A 351 16.19 -15.71 0.86
CA ASP A 351 15.41 -14.77 1.66
C ASP A 351 13.95 -14.70 1.18
N SER A 352 13.71 -14.69 -0.14
CA SER A 352 12.35 -14.75 -0.72
C SER A 352 11.60 -16.01 -0.28
N ILE A 353 12.27 -17.17 -0.32
CA ILE A 353 11.73 -18.45 0.14
C ILE A 353 11.44 -18.41 1.64
N ARG A 354 12.34 -17.83 2.45
CA ARG A 354 12.15 -17.71 3.89
C ARG A 354 10.92 -16.87 4.26
N VAL A 355 10.70 -15.76 3.57
CA VAL A 355 9.49 -14.94 3.77
C VAL A 355 8.23 -15.75 3.45
N MET A 356 8.19 -16.43 2.30
CA MET A 356 7.05 -17.27 1.92
C MET A 356 6.83 -18.42 2.90
N ARG A 357 7.91 -19.03 3.41
CA ARG A 357 7.83 -20.05 4.47
C ARG A 357 7.20 -19.50 5.73
N ILE A 358 7.61 -18.31 6.18
CA ILE A 358 7.01 -17.66 7.36
C ILE A 358 5.51 -17.40 7.14
N TYR A 359 5.13 -16.91 5.96
CA TYR A 359 3.73 -16.68 5.60
C TYR A 359 2.89 -17.97 5.63
N LEU A 360 3.37 -19.05 5.01
CA LEU A 360 2.69 -20.34 5.01
C LEU A 360 2.60 -20.94 6.41
N ASP A 361 3.68 -20.88 7.19
CA ASP A 361 3.70 -21.37 8.57
C ASP A 361 2.73 -20.57 9.47
N ALA A 362 2.57 -19.26 9.25
CA ALA A 362 1.58 -18.44 9.96
C ALA A 362 0.14 -18.93 9.73
N HIS A 363 -0.15 -19.51 8.56
CA HIS A 363 -1.45 -20.13 8.26
C HIS A 363 -1.55 -21.56 8.80
N LEU A 364 -0.55 -22.38 8.53
CA LEU A 364 -0.65 -23.84 8.63
C LEU A 364 -0.23 -24.41 9.98
N ARG A 365 0.65 -23.74 10.73
CA ARG A 365 1.07 -24.24 12.04
C ARG A 365 -0.12 -24.33 12.98
N ARG A 366 -0.12 -25.31 13.87
CA ARG A 366 -1.15 -25.42 14.91
C ARG A 366 -1.10 -24.22 15.84
N TYR A 367 -2.27 -23.72 16.22
CA TYR A 367 -2.40 -22.66 17.20
C TYR A 367 -2.37 -23.29 18.60
N ASP A 368 -1.17 -23.43 19.14
CA ASP A 368 -0.92 -23.97 20.48
C ASP A 368 0.23 -23.18 21.17
N GLY A 369 0.64 -23.60 22.37
CA GLY A 369 1.68 -22.91 23.13
C GLY A 369 3.05 -22.79 22.44
N SER A 370 3.28 -23.51 21.32
CA SER A 370 4.51 -23.37 20.51
C SER A 370 4.43 -22.25 19.46
N TYR A 371 3.23 -21.73 19.18
CA TYR A 371 3.00 -20.76 18.11
C TYR A 371 3.65 -19.41 18.39
N MET A 372 3.42 -18.83 19.57
CA MET A 372 4.00 -17.53 19.93
C MET A 372 5.54 -17.54 20.00
N PRO A 373 6.20 -18.55 20.62
CA PRO A 373 7.67 -18.65 20.55
C PRO A 373 8.22 -18.71 19.13
N TRP A 374 7.57 -19.46 18.23
CA TRP A 374 7.94 -19.49 16.81
C TRP A 374 7.76 -18.10 16.17
N LEU A 375 6.60 -17.47 16.35
CA LEU A 375 6.30 -16.16 15.77
C LEU A 375 7.33 -15.11 16.22
N MET A 376 7.66 -15.07 17.51
CA MET A 376 8.65 -14.13 18.05
C MET A 376 10.03 -14.32 17.43
N SER A 377 10.43 -15.57 17.11
CA SER A 377 11.68 -15.81 16.38
C SER A 377 11.65 -15.25 14.95
N GLN A 378 10.47 -15.24 14.30
CA GLN A 378 10.32 -14.65 12.96
C GLN A 378 10.27 -13.12 13.01
N ILE A 379 9.58 -12.52 14.00
CA ILE A 379 9.56 -11.07 14.20
C ILE A 379 10.98 -10.52 14.41
N LYS A 380 11.78 -11.19 15.25
CA LYS A 380 13.19 -10.81 15.46
C LYS A 380 14.03 -10.94 14.20
N TRP A 381 13.74 -11.92 13.34
CA TRP A 381 14.42 -12.02 12.05
C TRP A 381 14.01 -10.89 11.09
N PHE A 382 12.72 -10.57 11.02
CA PHE A 382 12.27 -9.40 10.24
C PHE A 382 12.90 -8.11 10.73
N GLU A 383 12.99 -7.92 12.05
CA GLU A 383 13.69 -6.78 12.64
C GLU A 383 15.14 -6.69 12.17
N GLN A 384 15.89 -7.80 12.21
CA GLN A 384 17.28 -7.83 11.72
C GLN A 384 17.37 -7.48 10.23
N MET A 385 16.44 -7.98 9.41
CA MET A 385 16.40 -7.63 7.99
C MET A 385 16.03 -6.16 7.78
N ILE A 386 15.16 -5.61 8.64
CA ILE A 386 14.85 -4.19 8.62
C ILE A 386 16.12 -3.39 8.92
N ASP A 387 16.77 -3.64 10.05
CA ASP A 387 17.97 -2.89 10.46
C ASP A 387 19.11 -2.97 9.43
N ALA A 388 19.27 -4.12 8.78
CA ALA A 388 20.33 -4.32 7.79
C ALA A 388 20.07 -3.67 6.42
N ASN A 389 18.85 -3.23 6.13
CA ASN A 389 18.44 -2.80 4.78
C ASN A 389 17.70 -1.45 4.77
N ILE A 390 17.78 -0.65 5.84
CA ILE A 390 17.33 0.76 5.77
C ILE A 390 18.34 1.55 4.95
N ASP A 391 17.86 2.27 3.94
CA ASP A 391 18.62 3.21 3.12
C ASP A 391 17.91 4.59 3.08
N ASP A 392 18.54 5.56 2.40
CA ASP A 392 18.01 6.93 2.30
C ASP A 392 16.60 6.97 1.67
N LYS A 393 16.31 6.07 0.73
CA LYS A 393 15.01 5.98 0.04
C LYS A 393 13.92 5.44 0.99
N VAL A 394 14.24 4.44 1.80
CA VAL A 394 13.36 3.90 2.84
C VAL A 394 13.09 4.97 3.90
N GLU A 395 14.12 5.69 4.33
CA GLU A 395 14.01 6.78 5.28
C GLU A 395 13.08 7.89 4.76
N GLU A 396 13.34 8.42 3.56
CA GLU A 396 12.55 9.48 2.94
C GLU A 396 11.07 9.09 2.80
N ARG A 397 10.80 7.87 2.30
CA ARG A 397 9.44 7.36 2.11
C ARG A 397 8.71 7.14 3.43
N THR A 398 9.43 6.70 4.47
CA THR A 398 8.87 6.49 5.81
C THR A 398 8.49 7.82 6.47
N MET A 399 9.33 8.85 6.32
CA MET A 399 9.12 10.17 6.91
C MET A 399 7.84 10.85 6.43
N GLY A 400 7.36 10.55 5.23
CA GLY A 400 6.11 11.11 4.70
C GLY A 400 4.83 10.37 5.14
N PHE A 401 4.97 9.20 5.79
CA PHE A 401 3.91 8.26 6.22
C PHE A 401 2.90 7.76 5.18
N PHE A 402 2.81 8.41 4.02
CA PHE A 402 1.82 8.15 2.98
C PHE A 402 1.79 6.66 2.59
N TYR A 403 2.94 6.08 2.22
CA TYR A 403 3.01 4.67 1.85
C TYR A 403 2.64 3.73 3.02
N LEU A 404 3.02 4.08 4.25
CA LEU A 404 2.70 3.28 5.44
C LEU A 404 1.19 3.28 5.75
N HIS A 405 0.51 4.42 5.58
CA HIS A 405 -0.92 4.60 5.85
C HIS A 405 -1.81 3.84 4.89
N TYR A 406 -1.49 3.90 3.59
CA TYR A 406 -2.23 3.20 2.56
C TYR A 406 -1.79 1.74 2.40
N CYS A 407 -0.82 1.30 3.22
CA CYS A 407 -0.27 -0.05 3.17
C CYS A 407 0.26 -0.36 1.75
N TRP A 408 0.90 0.64 1.11
CA TRP A 408 1.52 0.58 -0.21
C TRP A 408 2.94 0.04 -0.10
N SER A 409 3.32 -0.88 -0.99
CA SER A 409 4.65 -1.50 -0.90
C SER A 409 5.75 -0.53 -1.29
N TYR A 410 6.76 -0.42 -0.44
CA TYR A 410 7.95 0.39 -0.70
C TYR A 410 9.21 -0.11 0.00
N TYR A 411 9.06 -0.95 1.02
CA TYR A 411 10.15 -1.47 1.81
C TYR A 411 9.88 -2.91 2.23
N TYR A 412 10.37 -3.84 1.40
CA TYR A 412 9.97 -5.25 1.41
C TYR A 412 9.98 -5.89 2.81
N TRP A 413 11.01 -5.68 3.63
CA TRP A 413 11.12 -6.37 4.92
C TRP A 413 10.04 -5.95 5.92
N ASN A 414 9.79 -4.64 6.04
CA ASN A 414 8.70 -4.12 6.85
C ASN A 414 7.34 -4.50 6.27
N ASP A 415 7.18 -4.40 4.94
CA ASP A 415 5.96 -4.75 4.24
C ASP A 415 5.58 -6.21 4.49
N MET A 416 6.55 -7.14 4.41
CA MET A 416 6.33 -8.56 4.64
C MET A 416 6.02 -8.89 6.11
N MET A 417 6.72 -8.25 7.05
CA MET A 417 6.38 -8.38 8.47
C MET A 417 4.94 -7.93 8.71
N ARG A 418 4.56 -6.75 8.22
CA ARG A 418 3.19 -6.22 8.33
C ARG A 418 2.19 -7.11 7.60
N HIS A 419 2.54 -7.68 6.44
CA HIS A 419 1.68 -8.59 5.68
C HIS A 419 1.31 -9.82 6.51
N VAL A 420 2.33 -10.50 7.05
CA VAL A 420 2.15 -11.69 7.89
C VAL A 420 1.36 -11.34 9.15
N LEU A 421 1.76 -10.29 9.87
CA LEU A 421 1.14 -9.94 11.14
C LEU A 421 -0.30 -9.46 10.98
N LEU A 422 -0.54 -8.45 10.14
CA LEU A 422 -1.87 -7.80 10.03
C LEU A 422 -2.88 -8.64 9.25
N SER A 423 -2.45 -9.41 8.24
CA SER A 423 -3.38 -10.15 7.37
C SER A 423 -3.66 -11.56 7.86
N VAL A 424 -2.78 -12.14 8.68
CA VAL A 424 -2.84 -13.56 9.07
C VAL A 424 -2.88 -13.69 10.58
N VAL A 425 -1.84 -13.21 11.26
CA VAL A 425 -1.63 -13.53 12.68
C VAL A 425 -2.62 -12.80 13.57
N VAL A 426 -2.81 -11.49 13.40
CA VAL A 426 -3.70 -10.68 14.23
C VAL A 426 -5.16 -11.16 14.14
N PRO A 427 -5.75 -11.37 12.94
CA PRO A 427 -7.08 -11.98 12.82
C PRO A 427 -7.16 -13.34 13.50
N ARG A 428 -6.18 -14.22 13.23
CA ARG A 428 -6.16 -15.57 13.78
C ARG A 428 -6.08 -15.58 15.31
N MET A 429 -5.26 -14.73 15.91
CA MET A 429 -5.16 -14.62 17.38
C MET A 429 -6.47 -14.12 17.97
N TYR A 430 -7.07 -13.10 17.37
CA TYR A 430 -8.35 -12.58 17.83
C TYR A 430 -9.46 -13.63 17.76
N ASP A 431 -9.56 -14.36 16.65
CA ASP A 431 -10.56 -15.43 16.47
C ASP A 431 -10.38 -16.59 17.46
N ASN A 432 -9.16 -16.80 17.97
CA ASN A 432 -8.87 -17.78 19.02
C ASN A 432 -9.00 -17.22 20.45
N GLY A 433 -9.43 -15.95 20.61
CA GLY A 433 -9.69 -15.31 21.90
C GLY A 433 -8.51 -14.52 22.50
N ASP A 434 -7.37 -14.45 21.81
CA ASP A 434 -6.14 -13.79 22.27
C ASP A 434 -6.06 -12.34 21.80
N ALA A 435 -7.09 -11.56 22.17
CA ALA A 435 -7.27 -10.19 21.72
C ALA A 435 -6.17 -9.21 22.20
N VAL A 436 -5.55 -9.45 23.35
CA VAL A 436 -4.49 -8.59 23.90
C VAL A 436 -3.21 -8.76 23.08
N GLU A 437 -2.83 -10.01 22.81
CA GLU A 437 -1.70 -10.36 21.97
C GLU A 437 -1.90 -9.87 20.53
N ALA A 438 -3.13 -9.96 20.01
CA ALA A 438 -3.48 -9.39 18.71
C ALA A 438 -3.26 -7.86 18.67
N LEU A 439 -3.63 -7.12 19.73
CA LEU A 439 -3.35 -5.68 19.86
C LEU A 439 -1.85 -5.38 19.93
N GLN A 440 -1.07 -6.15 20.68
CA GLN A 440 0.39 -6.00 20.76
C GLN A 440 1.04 -6.17 19.37
N LEU A 441 0.62 -7.20 18.62
CA LEU A 441 1.14 -7.46 17.28
C LEU A 441 0.70 -6.43 16.24
N ALA A 442 -0.53 -5.92 16.34
CA ALA A 442 -0.98 -4.82 15.50
C ALA A 442 -0.17 -3.54 15.78
N ASN A 443 0.19 -3.30 17.04
CA ASN A 443 1.00 -2.15 17.45
C ASN A 443 2.43 -2.22 16.90
N ILE A 444 3.17 -3.30 17.18
CA ILE A 444 4.54 -3.43 16.67
C ILE A 444 4.60 -3.35 15.13
N SER A 445 3.60 -3.92 14.44
CA SER A 445 3.46 -3.82 12.98
C SER A 445 3.27 -2.39 12.48
N SER A 446 2.65 -1.53 13.30
CA SER A 446 2.35 -0.15 12.93
C SER A 446 3.52 0.79 13.22
N TYR A 447 4.35 0.48 14.22
CA TYR A 447 5.30 1.44 14.79
C TYR A 447 6.77 1.05 14.73
N MET A 448 7.13 -0.23 14.51
CA MET A 448 8.53 -0.66 14.56
C MET A 448 9.43 0.17 13.61
N LEU A 449 9.06 0.29 12.34
CA LEU A 449 9.85 1.06 11.37
C LEU A 449 9.87 2.56 11.71
N VAL A 450 8.74 3.12 12.12
CA VAL A 450 8.62 4.54 12.47
C VAL A 450 9.51 4.88 13.66
N ASN A 451 9.54 4.01 14.68
CA ASN A 451 10.39 4.17 15.86
C ASN A 451 11.88 4.01 15.55
N LYS A 452 12.23 3.23 14.51
CA LYS A 452 13.63 3.09 14.05
C LYS A 452 14.11 4.32 13.28
N ILE A 453 13.23 4.91 12.46
CA ILE A 453 13.55 6.14 11.70
C ILE A 453 13.52 7.39 12.61
N ASP A 454 12.58 7.45 13.55
CA ASP A 454 12.42 8.49 14.60
C ASP A 454 12.42 9.95 14.09
N LYS A 455 12.00 10.16 12.84
CA LYS A 455 11.82 11.48 12.24
C LYS A 455 10.75 11.47 11.16
N THR A 456 10.23 12.66 10.88
CA THR A 456 9.21 12.90 9.85
C THR A 456 9.42 14.25 9.17
N THR A 457 8.92 14.37 7.94
CA THR A 457 8.92 15.61 7.17
C THR A 457 7.56 16.29 7.31
N ILE A 458 7.56 17.51 7.82
CA ILE A 458 6.39 18.37 7.91
C ILE A 458 6.49 19.52 6.91
N SER A 459 5.35 20.05 6.49
CA SER A 459 5.30 21.30 5.74
C SER A 459 5.26 22.48 6.73
N HIS A 460 6.28 23.34 6.73
CA HIS A 460 6.38 24.48 7.65
C HIS A 460 6.37 25.83 6.88
N PRO A 461 5.61 26.85 7.31
CA PRO A 461 5.58 28.15 6.65
C PRO A 461 6.85 28.96 6.95
N VAL A 462 7.54 29.42 5.89
CA VAL A 462 8.72 30.29 5.96
C VAL A 462 8.33 31.68 5.44
N PHE A 463 8.37 32.67 6.34
CA PHE A 463 7.95 34.03 6.04
C PHE A 463 9.10 34.86 5.47
N ARG A 464 8.84 35.60 4.38
CA ARG A 464 9.85 36.40 3.67
C ARG A 464 10.41 37.56 4.51
N SER A 465 9.65 38.04 5.50
CA SER A 465 10.12 39.00 6.51
C SER A 465 9.29 38.86 7.80
N ARG A 466 9.83 39.32 8.94
CA ARG A 466 9.11 39.33 10.24
C ARG A 466 7.85 40.21 10.24
N SER A 467 7.70 41.12 9.28
CA SER A 467 6.60 42.09 9.22
C SER A 467 5.47 41.71 8.25
N ASP A 468 5.67 40.71 7.37
CA ASP A 468 4.67 40.28 6.38
C ASP A 468 4.27 38.81 6.58
N ARG A 469 3.33 38.57 7.50
CA ARG A 469 2.75 37.23 7.75
C ARG A 469 1.81 36.73 6.64
N ARG A 470 1.58 37.52 5.58
CA ARG A 470 0.67 37.13 4.47
C ARG A 470 1.40 36.49 3.30
N ARG A 471 2.74 36.52 3.28
CA ARG A 471 3.59 35.91 2.25
C ARG A 471 4.55 34.91 2.88
N TYR A 472 4.18 33.64 2.82
CA TYR A 472 5.02 32.51 3.24
C TYR A 472 5.19 31.52 2.09
N THR A 473 6.33 30.82 2.07
CA THR A 473 6.55 29.59 1.31
C THR A 473 6.36 28.41 2.25
N MET A 474 5.79 27.30 1.76
CA MET A 474 5.80 26.05 2.51
C MET A 474 7.12 25.34 2.20
N GLU A 475 7.94 25.14 3.22
CA GLU A 475 9.21 24.43 3.10
C GLU A 475 9.17 23.15 3.94
N PRO A 476 9.73 22.04 3.44
CA PRO A 476 9.84 20.83 4.22
C PRO A 476 10.79 21.05 5.40
N LYS A 477 10.35 20.72 6.61
CA LYS A 477 11.18 20.67 7.81
C LYS A 477 11.18 19.25 8.34
N ILE A 478 12.36 18.75 8.69
CA ILE A 478 12.51 17.46 9.36
C ILE A 478 12.45 17.70 10.87
N VAL A 479 11.63 16.92 11.55
CA VAL A 479 11.45 16.95 13.01
C VAL A 479 11.49 15.53 13.57
N SER A 480 11.78 15.37 14.86
CA SER A 480 11.65 14.06 15.52
C SER A 480 10.18 13.66 15.64
N ILE A 481 9.91 12.37 15.82
CA ILE A 481 8.53 11.90 16.08
C ILE A 481 8.00 12.48 17.40
N ASP A 482 8.86 12.68 18.40
CA ASP A 482 8.47 13.33 19.65
C ASP A 482 8.06 14.80 19.47
N GLU A 483 8.82 15.59 18.70
CA GLU A 483 8.43 16.97 18.36
C GLU A 483 7.14 16.99 17.55
N TYR A 484 6.99 16.06 16.60
CA TYR A 484 5.80 15.92 15.77
C TYR A 484 4.54 15.69 16.61
N ARG A 485 4.60 14.74 17.56
CA ARG A 485 3.47 14.41 18.44
C ARG A 485 3.11 15.55 19.39
N ASN A 486 4.09 16.27 19.92
CA ASN A 486 3.88 17.29 20.95
C ASN A 486 3.59 18.71 20.42
N ASN A 487 3.29 18.87 19.13
CA ASN A 487 3.08 20.18 18.52
C ASN A 487 1.73 20.30 17.81
N ARG A 488 0.86 21.16 18.36
CA ARG A 488 -0.51 21.43 17.87
C ARG A 488 -0.59 22.03 16.47
N ASP A 489 0.51 22.57 15.95
CA ASP A 489 0.55 23.14 14.60
C ASP A 489 0.64 22.02 13.54
N TYR A 490 0.86 20.77 13.96
CA TYR A 490 0.94 19.59 13.09
C TYR A 490 -0.30 18.71 13.26
N ILE A 491 -0.81 18.22 12.13
CA ILE A 491 -1.84 17.18 12.14
C ILE A 491 -1.12 15.86 12.39
N ASN A 492 -1.50 15.13 13.44
CA ASN A 492 -0.95 13.82 13.78
C ASN A 492 -1.61 12.73 12.92
N ASP A 493 -1.25 12.70 11.63
CA ASP A 493 -1.71 11.68 10.69
C ASP A 493 -1.13 10.31 11.03
N LEU A 494 0.06 10.26 11.66
CA LEU A 494 0.71 9.03 12.06
C LEU A 494 -0.19 8.17 12.97
N ASP A 495 -0.52 8.67 14.15
CA ASP A 495 -1.07 7.83 15.21
C ASP A 495 -2.54 7.47 14.99
N PHE A 496 -3.32 8.37 14.41
CA PHE A 496 -4.77 8.21 14.21
C PHE A 496 -5.16 7.54 12.88
N GLN A 497 -4.19 7.02 12.11
CA GLN A 497 -4.44 6.31 10.85
C GLN A 497 -3.82 4.92 10.78
N THR A 498 -3.12 4.48 11.83
CA THR A 498 -2.47 3.16 11.85
C THR A 498 -3.46 2.00 11.90
N ALA A 499 -3.00 0.81 11.50
CA ALA A 499 -3.79 -0.42 11.66
C ALA A 499 -4.06 -0.71 13.15
N PHE A 500 -3.08 -0.43 14.02
CA PHE A 500 -3.27 -0.51 15.47
C PHE A 500 -4.38 0.41 15.96
N PHE A 501 -4.38 1.68 15.58
CA PHE A 501 -5.40 2.63 16.01
C PHE A 501 -6.80 2.21 15.57
N LYS A 502 -6.96 1.79 14.31
CA LYS A 502 -8.26 1.30 13.80
C LYS A 502 -8.77 0.08 14.60
N MET A 503 -7.88 -0.84 14.94
CA MET A 503 -8.22 -1.97 15.80
C MET A 503 -8.53 -1.52 17.23
N ALA A 504 -7.70 -0.67 17.83
CA ALA A 504 -7.87 -0.17 19.19
C ALA A 504 -9.16 0.66 19.36
N ASP A 505 -9.56 1.43 18.35
CA ASP A 505 -10.79 2.25 18.37
C ASP A 505 -12.07 1.40 18.20
N SER A 506 -11.97 0.23 17.54
CA SER A 506 -13.12 -0.61 17.19
C SER A 506 -13.32 -1.84 18.09
N ILE A 507 -12.25 -2.37 18.69
CA ILE A 507 -12.27 -3.55 19.57
C ILE A 507 -12.99 -3.26 20.88
N ASP A 508 -13.65 -4.26 21.47
CA ASP A 508 -14.29 -4.16 22.78
C ASP A 508 -13.31 -3.57 23.82
N VAL A 509 -13.77 -2.51 24.52
CA VAL A 509 -12.95 -1.71 25.44
C VAL A 509 -12.28 -2.56 26.51
N LYS A 510 -12.89 -3.69 26.91
CA LYS A 510 -12.29 -4.60 27.90
C LYS A 510 -10.94 -5.16 27.44
N HIS A 511 -10.78 -5.41 26.14
CA HIS A 511 -9.52 -5.91 25.58
C HIS A 511 -8.48 -4.80 25.50
N LEU A 512 -8.89 -3.58 25.16
CA LEU A 512 -8.00 -2.42 25.17
C LEU A 512 -7.52 -2.07 26.58
N VAL A 513 -8.39 -2.17 27.58
CA VAL A 513 -8.03 -2.03 29.00
C VAL A 513 -7.02 -3.09 29.42
N ALA A 514 -7.28 -4.36 29.10
CA ALA A 514 -6.35 -5.44 29.42
C ALA A 514 -4.99 -5.27 28.70
N TYR A 515 -4.99 -4.75 27.47
CA TYR A 515 -3.78 -4.38 26.75
C TYR A 515 -3.03 -3.24 27.45
N TYR A 516 -3.71 -2.16 27.84
CA TYR A 516 -3.10 -1.06 28.60
C TYR A 516 -2.52 -1.54 29.95
N GLU A 517 -3.21 -2.42 30.66
CA GLU A 517 -2.65 -3.04 31.86
C GLU A 517 -1.39 -3.86 31.55
N ARG A 518 -1.36 -4.53 30.40
CA ARG A 518 -0.20 -5.31 29.92
C ARG A 518 0.98 -4.42 29.52
N THR A 519 0.75 -3.20 29.04
CA THR A 519 1.85 -2.26 28.76
C THR A 519 2.52 -1.76 30.04
N ILE A 520 1.76 -1.61 31.12
CA ILE A 520 2.27 -1.21 32.44
C ILE A 520 2.93 -2.38 33.17
N LYS A 521 2.30 -3.57 33.09
CA LYS A 521 2.71 -4.79 33.80
C LYS A 521 2.90 -5.93 32.79
N PRO A 522 4.02 -5.97 32.05
CA PRO A 522 4.32 -7.07 31.16
C PRO A 522 4.42 -8.39 31.94
N GLN A 523 3.91 -9.48 31.37
CA GLN A 523 3.89 -10.81 32.01
C GLN A 523 5.14 -11.64 31.68
N GLY A 524 6.02 -11.15 30.79
CA GLY A 524 7.28 -11.79 30.47
C GLY A 524 8.09 -11.02 29.43
N ASP A 525 9.15 -11.68 28.93
CA ASP A 525 10.09 -11.09 27.97
C ASP A 525 9.43 -10.76 26.62
N THR A 526 8.45 -11.57 26.20
CA THR A 526 7.68 -11.31 24.97
C THR A 526 6.96 -9.97 25.05
N ASP A 527 6.22 -9.73 26.12
CA ASP A 527 5.48 -8.47 26.30
C ASP A 527 6.42 -7.28 26.38
N SER A 528 7.52 -7.42 27.13
CA SER A 528 8.53 -6.37 27.25
C SER A 528 9.14 -6.02 25.90
N TYR A 529 9.45 -7.03 25.09
CA TYR A 529 9.98 -6.83 23.74
C TYR A 529 8.95 -6.16 22.82
N LEU A 530 7.69 -6.61 22.82
CA LEU A 530 6.64 -6.02 21.99
C LEU A 530 6.41 -4.56 22.37
N ASN A 531 6.29 -4.25 23.67
CA ASN A 531 6.09 -2.89 24.17
C ASN A 531 7.25 -1.96 23.78
N GLN A 532 8.50 -2.44 23.81
CA GLN A 532 9.69 -1.63 23.46
C GLN A 532 9.69 -1.19 21.98
N HIS A 533 9.10 -1.99 21.09
CA HIS A 533 9.05 -1.71 19.64
C HIS A 533 7.71 -1.13 19.19
N SER A 534 6.85 -0.79 20.15
CA SER A 534 5.48 -0.32 19.96
C SER A 534 5.31 1.12 20.46
N TYR A 535 4.19 1.75 20.12
CA TYR A 535 3.76 3.00 20.72
C TYR A 535 2.81 2.71 21.89
N VAL A 536 3.31 2.85 23.11
CA VAL A 536 2.62 2.50 24.37
C VAL A 536 2.39 3.71 25.27
N ASP A 537 2.26 4.90 24.66
CA ASP A 537 2.06 6.14 25.40
C ASP A 537 0.80 6.10 26.27
N LYS A 538 0.95 6.58 27.52
CA LYS A 538 -0.13 6.53 28.51
C LYS A 538 -1.30 7.40 28.10
N ASP A 539 -1.03 8.64 27.68
CA ASP A 539 -2.07 9.61 27.36
C ASP A 539 -2.86 9.14 26.12
N PHE A 540 -2.17 8.63 25.09
CA PHE A 540 -2.79 8.02 23.91
C PHE A 540 -3.72 6.85 24.24
N LEU A 541 -3.26 5.87 25.04
CA LEU A 541 -4.09 4.71 25.38
C LEU A 541 -5.25 5.06 26.32
N CYS A 542 -5.03 5.93 27.31
CA CYS A 542 -6.08 6.39 28.22
C CYS A 542 -7.15 7.20 27.49
N ASP A 543 -6.77 8.04 26.52
CA ASP A 543 -7.71 8.83 25.72
C ASP A 543 -8.62 7.92 24.86
N ILE A 544 -8.06 6.91 24.17
CA ILE A 544 -8.86 5.96 23.36
C ILE A 544 -9.81 5.16 24.26
N ILE A 545 -9.33 4.63 25.39
CA ILE A 545 -10.15 3.88 26.36
C ILE A 545 -11.29 4.77 26.89
N GLY A 546 -10.95 5.99 27.34
CA GLY A 546 -11.91 6.95 27.86
C GLY A 546 -12.97 7.33 26.84
N THR A 547 -12.57 7.58 25.60
CA THR A 547 -13.47 7.88 24.49
C THR A 547 -14.40 6.71 24.16
N GLN A 548 -13.92 5.47 24.22
CA GLN A 548 -14.78 4.29 24.08
C GLN A 548 -15.82 4.18 25.22
N TYR A 549 -15.46 4.53 26.45
CA TYR A 549 -16.42 4.55 27.56
C TYR A 549 -17.45 5.68 27.44
N ILE A 550 -17.07 6.84 26.86
CA ILE A 550 -18.03 7.88 26.47
C ILE A 550 -19.06 7.30 25.48
N ARG A 551 -18.61 6.59 24.43
CA ARG A 551 -19.51 5.94 23.46
C ARG A 551 -20.43 4.90 24.09
N GLN A 552 -19.99 4.26 25.18
CA GLN A 552 -20.77 3.27 25.91
C GLN A 552 -21.67 3.90 26.99
N MET A 553 -21.60 5.22 27.19
CA MET A 553 -22.31 5.95 28.25
C MET A 553 -21.96 5.43 29.66
N GLU A 554 -20.73 4.94 29.84
CA GLU A 554 -20.17 4.49 31.13
C GLU A 554 -19.23 5.60 31.67
N TYR A 555 -19.83 6.70 32.12
CA TYR A 555 -19.10 7.95 32.40
C TYR A 555 -18.18 7.86 33.61
N ASP A 556 -18.50 7.04 34.61
CA ASP A 556 -17.63 6.77 35.76
C ASP A 556 -16.29 6.18 35.33
N LYS A 557 -16.32 5.20 34.42
CA LYS A 557 -15.12 4.60 33.85
C LYS A 557 -14.41 5.57 32.91
N ALA A 558 -15.15 6.31 32.07
CA ALA A 558 -14.56 7.33 31.21
C ALA A 558 -13.75 8.35 32.03
N VAL A 559 -14.33 8.86 33.13
CA VAL A 559 -13.65 9.77 34.06
C VAL A 559 -12.38 9.14 34.64
N SER A 560 -12.41 7.86 35.05
CA SER A 560 -11.24 7.16 35.60
C SER A 560 -10.04 7.09 34.64
N TYR A 561 -10.29 6.99 33.32
CA TYR A 561 -9.21 6.93 32.33
C TYR A 561 -8.84 8.32 31.81
N LEU A 562 -9.81 9.19 31.55
CA LEU A 562 -9.55 10.54 31.03
C LEU A 562 -8.90 11.45 32.07
N SER A 563 -9.13 11.23 33.38
CA SER A 563 -8.41 11.96 34.44
C SER A 563 -6.90 11.69 34.45
N ASN A 564 -6.47 10.62 33.77
CA ASN A 564 -5.07 10.22 33.67
C ASN A 564 -4.35 10.82 32.46
N VAL A 565 -5.09 11.48 31.55
CA VAL A 565 -4.59 12.14 30.34
C VAL A 565 -4.09 13.54 30.69
N ASN A 566 -2.86 13.87 30.28
CA ASN A 566 -2.33 15.22 30.47
C ASN A 566 -3.06 16.24 29.61
N VAL A 567 -3.40 17.41 30.14
CA VAL A 567 -4.03 18.51 29.38
C VAL A 567 -3.22 18.94 28.13
N LYS A 568 -1.90 18.77 28.15
CA LYS A 568 -1.05 19.05 26.99
C LYS A 568 -1.27 18.08 25.83
N TYR A 569 -1.84 16.91 26.10
CA TYR A 569 -2.15 15.89 25.10
C TYR A 569 -3.19 16.38 24.08
N ASP A 570 -4.01 17.38 24.43
CA ASP A 570 -4.90 18.04 23.47
C ASP A 570 -4.16 18.61 22.26
N ASN A 571 -2.87 18.97 22.40
CA ASN A 571 -2.04 19.40 21.27
C ASN A 571 -1.73 18.26 20.28
N CYS A 572 -1.86 17.01 20.71
CA CYS A 572 -1.62 15.81 19.91
C CYS A 572 -2.90 15.35 19.20
N LEU A 573 -4.08 15.81 19.66
CA LEU A 573 -5.37 15.41 19.12
C LEU A 573 -5.66 16.13 17.80
N ASN A 574 -6.09 15.37 16.79
CA ASN A 574 -6.59 15.93 15.53
C ASN A 574 -8.02 16.49 15.64
N VAL A 575 -8.53 16.70 16.85
CA VAL A 575 -9.92 17.10 17.11
C VAL A 575 -9.99 18.18 18.18
N GLN A 576 -10.96 19.08 18.04
CA GLN A 576 -11.29 20.12 19.02
C GLN A 576 -12.80 20.31 19.09
N LEU A 577 -13.32 20.65 20.27
CA LEU A 577 -14.74 20.89 20.48
C LEU A 577 -15.11 22.32 20.08
N TYR A 578 -16.18 22.47 19.30
CA TYR A 578 -16.62 23.76 18.75
C TYR A 578 -17.89 24.32 19.39
N TYR A 579 -18.71 23.47 19.99
CA TYR A 579 -20.04 23.82 20.49
C TYR A 579 -20.24 23.29 21.91
N ASP A 580 -21.07 23.98 22.69
CA ASP A 580 -21.46 23.53 24.02
C ASP A 580 -22.27 22.21 23.89
N PRO A 581 -21.80 21.10 24.48
CA PRO A 581 -22.50 19.82 24.41
C PRO A 581 -23.80 19.80 25.23
N PHE A 582 -24.00 20.72 26.17
CA PHE A 582 -25.19 20.78 27.04
C PHE A 582 -26.19 21.86 26.62
N CYS A 583 -25.86 22.67 25.62
CA CYS A 583 -26.82 23.57 24.98
C CYS A 583 -27.57 22.83 23.87
N PHE A 584 -28.87 23.08 23.70
CA PHE A 584 -29.66 22.49 22.60
C PHE A 584 -29.46 23.21 21.26
N GLU A 585 -29.19 24.51 21.31
CA GLU A 585 -28.82 25.32 20.14
C GLU A 585 -27.35 25.12 19.79
N GLN A 586 -26.94 25.58 18.60
CA GLN A 586 -25.55 25.50 18.16
C GLN A 586 -24.77 26.68 18.71
N ASP A 587 -24.56 26.69 20.03
CA ASP A 587 -23.86 27.76 20.72
C ASP A 587 -22.34 27.53 20.65
N PRO A 588 -21.57 28.39 19.95
CA PRO A 588 -20.14 28.22 19.82
C PRO A 588 -19.43 28.48 21.15
N ILE A 589 -18.43 27.67 21.46
CA ILE A 589 -17.58 27.86 22.64
C ILE A 589 -16.17 28.31 22.22
N GLU A 590 -15.49 29.02 23.12
CA GLU A 590 -14.04 29.13 23.03
C GLU A 590 -13.42 27.76 23.28
N SER A 591 -12.22 27.53 22.72
CA SER A 591 -11.50 26.25 22.86
C SER A 591 -11.52 25.75 24.30
N MET A 592 -12.00 24.52 24.49
CA MET A 592 -12.12 23.87 25.80
C MET A 592 -11.03 22.80 25.92
N PRO A 593 -9.95 23.05 26.68
CA PRO A 593 -9.00 22.00 27.03
C PRO A 593 -9.71 20.88 27.80
N ASN A 594 -9.20 19.65 27.75
CA ASN A 594 -9.77 18.48 28.44
C ASN A 594 -11.26 18.20 28.10
N PHE A 595 -11.75 18.64 26.93
CA PHE A 595 -13.18 18.62 26.59
C PHE A 595 -13.86 17.25 26.77
N ARG A 596 -13.15 16.13 26.53
CA ARG A 596 -13.69 14.78 26.78
C ARG A 596 -13.81 14.45 28.26
N TYR A 597 -12.80 14.78 29.06
CA TYR A 597 -12.82 14.57 30.51
C TYR A 597 -13.93 15.41 31.16
N ASP A 598 -13.99 16.69 30.83
CA ASP A 598 -14.98 17.61 31.40
C ASP A 598 -16.41 17.22 31.02
N PHE A 599 -16.62 16.77 29.77
CA PHE A 599 -17.90 16.21 29.35
C PHE A 599 -18.27 14.96 30.14
N ALA A 600 -17.36 13.99 30.25
CA ALA A 600 -17.61 12.75 31.00
C ALA A 600 -17.91 13.04 32.48
N LEU A 601 -17.17 13.96 33.09
CA LEU A 601 -17.39 14.39 34.46
C LEU A 601 -18.77 15.04 34.63
N ARG A 602 -19.16 15.94 33.71
CA ARG A 602 -20.48 16.57 33.76
C ARG A 602 -21.61 15.57 33.57
N MET A 603 -21.48 14.62 32.65
CA MET A 603 -22.48 13.55 32.46
C MET A 603 -22.63 12.70 33.74
N LEU A 604 -21.53 12.31 34.38
CA LEU A 604 -21.55 11.58 35.64
C LEU A 604 -22.17 12.40 36.79
N GLU A 605 -21.85 13.69 36.88
CA GLU A 605 -22.49 14.58 37.85
C GLU A 605 -23.99 14.66 37.65
N LEU A 606 -24.45 14.77 36.40
CA LEU A 606 -25.87 14.82 36.07
C LEU A 606 -26.57 13.51 36.46
N GLU A 607 -25.98 12.35 36.18
CA GLU A 607 -26.53 11.05 36.63
C GLU A 607 -26.72 11.00 38.15
N ASN A 608 -25.70 11.42 38.91
CA ASN A 608 -25.75 11.44 40.37
C ASN A 608 -26.77 12.45 40.92
N LYS A 609 -26.84 13.64 40.31
CA LYS A 609 -27.80 14.69 40.70
C LYS A 609 -29.23 14.25 40.39
N ILE A 610 -29.51 13.68 39.22
CA ILE A 610 -30.83 13.15 38.86
C ILE A 610 -31.29 12.09 39.87
N ALA A 611 -30.38 11.20 40.30
CA ALA A 611 -30.71 10.14 41.25
C ALA A 611 -31.00 10.65 42.68
N SER A 612 -30.41 11.78 43.08
CA SER A 612 -30.52 12.32 44.45
C SER A 612 -31.52 13.47 44.61
N GLU A 613 -31.83 14.18 43.53
CA GLU A 613 -32.74 15.34 43.54
C GLU A 613 -34.17 14.94 43.89
N GLN A 614 -34.77 15.71 44.81
CA GLN A 614 -36.12 15.47 45.34
C GLN A 614 -37.15 16.41 44.72
N ASP A 615 -36.73 17.60 44.31
CA ASP A 615 -37.61 18.56 43.63
C ASP A 615 -37.89 18.10 42.20
N ALA A 616 -39.16 17.88 41.89
CA ALA A 616 -39.62 17.32 40.63
C ALA A 616 -39.17 18.14 39.41
N ASP A 617 -39.37 19.46 39.45
CA ASP A 617 -39.05 20.35 38.34
C ASP A 617 -37.54 20.52 38.14
N ARG A 618 -36.76 20.61 39.22
CA ARG A 618 -35.28 20.62 39.13
C ARG A 618 -34.76 19.30 38.59
N ARG A 619 -35.33 18.17 39.03
CA ARG A 619 -34.95 16.85 38.52
C ARG A 619 -35.25 16.74 37.02
N ALA A 620 -36.40 17.23 36.57
CA ALA A 620 -36.74 17.28 35.15
C ALA A 620 -35.75 18.12 34.33
N LYS A 621 -35.34 19.30 34.83
CA LYS A 621 -34.31 20.13 34.16
C LYS A 621 -32.97 19.41 34.02
N LEU A 622 -32.53 18.71 35.07
CA LEU A 622 -31.30 17.90 35.04
C LEU A 622 -31.39 16.75 34.01
N MET A 623 -32.56 16.09 33.93
CA MET A 623 -32.82 15.05 32.93
C MET A 623 -32.71 15.59 31.50
N ILE A 624 -33.22 16.80 31.24
CA ILE A 624 -33.13 17.45 29.92
C ILE A 624 -31.70 17.86 29.58
N GLU A 625 -30.94 18.37 30.53
CA GLU A 625 -29.52 18.69 30.32
C GLU A 625 -28.73 17.41 29.98
N TYR A 626 -28.95 16.32 30.72
CA TYR A 626 -28.33 15.02 30.45
C TYR A 626 -28.74 14.47 29.08
N ALA A 627 -30.02 14.55 28.74
CA ALA A 627 -30.52 14.14 27.42
C ALA A 627 -29.85 14.96 26.30
N THR A 628 -29.68 16.26 26.50
CA THR A 628 -29.01 17.14 25.54
C THR A 628 -27.55 16.70 25.32
N GLY A 629 -26.79 16.46 26.39
CA GLY A 629 -25.42 15.93 26.32
C GLY A 629 -25.32 14.58 25.58
N LEU A 630 -26.26 13.66 25.83
CA LEU A 630 -26.33 12.39 25.09
C LEU A 630 -26.51 12.60 23.59
N ARG A 631 -27.48 13.43 23.20
CA ARG A 631 -27.78 13.65 21.77
C ARG A 631 -26.64 14.36 21.04
N THR A 632 -26.05 15.38 21.66
CA THR A 632 -25.02 16.20 21.01
C THR A 632 -23.72 15.44 20.81
N SER A 633 -23.33 14.59 21.77
CA SER A 633 -22.09 13.78 21.71
C SER A 633 -22.05 12.79 20.54
N PHE A 634 -23.21 12.33 20.05
CA PHE A 634 -23.34 11.49 18.84
C PHE A 634 -23.80 12.26 17.59
N GLY A 635 -23.89 13.59 17.69
CA GLY A 635 -24.32 14.48 16.62
C GLY A 635 -23.29 15.57 16.37
N ARG A 636 -23.66 16.83 16.66
CA ARG A 636 -22.82 18.00 16.35
C ARG A 636 -21.49 18.09 17.14
N CYS A 637 -21.41 17.44 18.30
CA CYS A 637 -20.22 17.40 19.15
C CYS A 637 -19.51 16.03 19.02
N TRP A 638 -19.46 15.50 17.79
CA TRP A 638 -18.91 14.18 17.48
C TRP A 638 -17.46 13.98 17.97
N GLN A 639 -16.69 15.06 18.15
CA GLN A 639 -15.30 15.00 18.64
C GLN A 639 -15.18 14.35 20.03
N LEU A 640 -16.26 14.40 20.82
CA LEU A 640 -16.35 13.73 22.13
C LEU A 640 -16.27 12.21 22.00
N GLY A 641 -16.80 11.68 20.91
CA GLY A 641 -16.83 10.26 20.62
C GLY A 641 -15.85 9.83 19.55
N PHE A 642 -15.32 10.70 18.67
CA PHE A 642 -14.63 10.26 17.44
C PHE A 642 -13.36 11.08 17.14
N TYR A 643 -12.55 10.60 16.19
CA TYR A 643 -11.19 11.09 15.89
C TYR A 643 -11.00 11.59 14.43
N VAL A 644 -12.08 12.03 13.76
CA VAL A 644 -12.05 12.41 12.34
C VAL A 644 -11.35 13.76 12.11
N TYR A 645 -10.57 13.91 11.04
CA TYR A 645 -10.09 15.21 10.55
C TYR A 645 -10.50 15.43 9.09
N GLY A 646 -11.45 16.35 8.85
CA GLY A 646 -11.89 16.72 7.50
C GLY A 646 -12.48 15.55 6.68
N TYR A 647 -12.26 15.58 5.36
CA TYR A 647 -12.74 14.57 4.39
C TYR A 647 -11.76 13.39 4.19
N ARG A 648 -10.59 13.43 4.86
CA ARG A 648 -9.56 12.41 4.79
C ARG A 648 -9.33 11.90 6.21
N VAL A 649 -10.10 10.90 6.63
CA VAL A 649 -9.64 9.72 7.39
C VAL A 649 -10.83 8.82 7.73
N VAL A 650 -10.68 7.59 7.23
CA VAL A 650 -11.24 6.26 7.52
C VAL A 650 -12.28 6.13 8.65
N MET A 651 -13.54 5.97 8.23
CA MET A 651 -14.45 4.83 8.45
C MET A 651 -14.66 4.16 9.83
N SER A 652 -14.16 4.64 10.97
CA SER A 652 -14.61 4.05 12.25
C SER A 652 -16.08 4.38 12.58
N ASP A 653 -16.64 5.43 11.95
CA ASP A 653 -18.04 5.86 12.10
C ASP A 653 -19.07 4.85 11.53
N ASN A 654 -18.59 3.86 10.74
CA ASN A 654 -19.42 2.84 10.09
C ASN A 654 -19.22 1.42 10.63
N THR A 655 -18.52 1.23 11.75
CA THR A 655 -18.55 -0.09 12.40
C THR A 655 -19.97 -0.36 12.91
N LYS A 656 -20.47 -1.58 12.69
CA LYS A 656 -21.78 -2.03 13.19
C LYS A 656 -21.92 -1.79 14.70
N ARG A 657 -20.82 -1.87 15.46
CA ARG A 657 -20.76 -1.55 16.89
C ARG A 657 -21.05 -0.08 17.19
N ASN A 658 -20.39 0.85 16.52
CA ASN A 658 -20.62 2.29 16.74
C ASN A 658 -22.05 2.69 16.33
N GLU A 659 -22.60 2.08 15.28
CA GLU A 659 -24.01 2.29 14.92
C GLU A 659 -24.97 1.78 16.01
N LEU A 660 -24.70 0.63 16.61
CA LEU A 660 -25.51 0.10 17.72
C LEU A 660 -25.43 0.99 18.97
N LEU A 661 -24.22 1.43 19.34
CA LEU A 661 -24.02 2.36 20.47
C LEU A 661 -24.77 3.67 20.24
N ARG A 662 -24.70 4.21 19.01
CA ARG A 662 -25.47 5.39 18.59
C ARG A 662 -26.97 5.16 18.77
N LYS A 663 -27.51 4.04 18.27
CA LYS A 663 -28.94 3.71 18.42
C LYS A 663 -29.36 3.62 19.88
N GLU A 664 -28.55 3.00 20.73
CA GLU A 664 -28.86 2.90 22.16
C GLU A 664 -28.79 4.27 22.85
N ALA A 665 -27.84 5.13 22.48
CA ALA A 665 -27.76 6.49 23.01
C ALA A 665 -29.01 7.32 22.66
N PHE A 666 -29.49 7.26 21.42
CA PHE A 666 -30.74 7.92 21.00
C PHE A 666 -31.98 7.37 21.71
N LYS A 667 -32.03 6.05 21.94
CA LYS A 667 -33.10 5.44 22.72
C LYS A 667 -33.08 5.89 24.19
N ARG A 668 -31.91 5.99 24.80
CA ARG A 668 -31.74 6.49 26.18
C ARG A 668 -32.09 7.98 26.26
N TYR A 669 -31.73 8.75 25.25
CA TYR A 669 -32.16 10.14 25.06
C TYR A 669 -33.68 10.27 25.07
N ASP A 670 -34.39 9.58 24.16
CA ASP A 670 -35.85 9.67 24.06
C ASP A 670 -36.53 9.29 25.39
N LYS A 671 -36.05 8.22 26.03
CA LYS A 671 -36.55 7.79 27.34
C LYS A 671 -36.34 8.87 28.41
N MET A 672 -35.18 9.54 28.40
CA MET A 672 -34.87 10.56 29.40
C MET A 672 -35.76 11.80 29.24
N VAL A 673 -36.04 12.21 27.99
CA VAL A 673 -36.93 13.34 27.68
C VAL A 673 -38.35 13.05 28.15
N LEU A 674 -38.88 11.87 27.81
CA LEU A 674 -40.21 11.45 28.26
C LEU A 674 -40.29 11.38 29.80
N SER A 675 -39.25 10.84 30.44
CA SER A 675 -39.17 10.78 31.91
C SER A 675 -39.13 12.17 32.55
N ALA A 676 -38.53 13.16 31.89
CA ALA A 676 -38.51 14.55 32.35
C ALA A 676 -39.91 15.18 32.28
N ILE A 677 -40.63 14.97 31.18
CA ILE A 677 -42.03 15.41 31.01
C ILE A 677 -42.93 14.77 32.07
N ASP A 678 -42.79 13.47 32.30
CA ASP A 678 -43.58 12.72 33.30
C ASP A 678 -43.23 13.12 34.75
N THR A 679 -42.00 13.59 34.98
CA THR A 679 -41.52 14.00 36.31
C THR A 679 -41.93 15.43 36.65
N ALA A 680 -41.92 16.36 35.69
CA ALA A 680 -42.18 17.77 35.95
C ALA A 680 -43.63 18.01 36.44
N GLU A 681 -43.79 18.98 37.35
CA GLU A 681 -45.09 19.42 37.86
C GLU A 681 -45.48 20.80 37.29
N ASP A 682 -44.50 21.66 37.02
CA ASP A 682 -44.71 22.96 36.39
C ASP A 682 -45.10 22.82 34.90
N LYS A 683 -46.32 23.26 34.59
CA LYS A 683 -46.88 23.21 33.24
C LYS A 683 -46.13 24.08 32.24
N GLU A 684 -45.57 25.21 32.66
CA GLU A 684 -44.76 26.05 31.75
C GLU A 684 -43.45 25.35 31.41
N LEU A 685 -42.83 24.70 32.39
CA LEU A 685 -41.63 23.88 32.16
C LEU A 685 -41.93 22.71 31.22
N ILE A 686 -43.02 21.96 31.45
CA ILE A 686 -43.41 20.86 30.56
C ILE A 686 -43.62 21.39 29.13
N ALA A 687 -44.30 22.54 29.00
CA ALA A 687 -44.56 23.14 27.70
C ALA A 687 -43.27 23.59 26.99
N ASP A 688 -42.30 24.12 27.72
CA ASP A 688 -40.99 24.52 27.17
C ASP A 688 -40.18 23.31 26.70
N ILE A 689 -40.17 22.22 27.48
CA ILE A 689 -39.56 20.95 27.09
C ILE A 689 -40.26 20.41 25.82
N MET A 690 -41.59 20.31 25.81
CA MET A 690 -42.30 19.81 24.63
C MET A 690 -42.05 20.68 23.39
N TYR A 691 -41.91 21.99 23.55
CA TYR A 691 -41.57 22.91 22.47
C TYR A 691 -40.15 22.65 21.93
N GLN A 692 -39.16 22.61 22.82
CA GLN A 692 -37.75 22.39 22.47
C GLN A 692 -37.54 21.05 21.75
N PHE A 693 -38.32 20.03 22.09
CA PHE A 693 -38.24 18.69 21.51
C PHE A 693 -39.25 18.47 20.36
N SER A 694 -39.83 19.55 19.84
CA SER A 694 -40.72 19.54 18.66
C SER A 694 -41.96 18.65 18.79
N MET A 695 -42.48 18.50 20.01
CA MET A 695 -43.76 17.83 20.32
C MET A 695 -44.92 18.82 20.20
N HIS A 696 -45.02 19.51 19.06
CA HIS A 696 -45.89 20.66 18.87
C HIS A 696 -47.39 20.32 18.92
N LYS A 697 -47.79 19.13 18.46
CA LYS A 697 -49.18 18.69 18.53
C LYS A 697 -49.57 18.37 19.97
N SER A 698 -48.80 17.54 20.65
CA SER A 698 -49.04 17.18 22.04
C SER A 698 -49.00 18.41 22.95
N LEU A 699 -48.09 19.36 22.70
CA LEU A 699 -48.01 20.64 23.42
C LEU A 699 -49.30 21.45 23.27
N ALA A 700 -49.78 21.64 22.04
CA ALA A 700 -50.99 22.39 21.77
C ALA A 700 -52.27 21.73 22.31
N GLU A 701 -52.31 20.40 22.38
CA GLU A 701 -53.46 19.64 22.89
C GLU A 701 -53.48 19.58 24.43
N LEU A 702 -52.35 19.30 25.07
CA LEU A 702 -52.27 19.02 26.51
C LEU A 702 -51.99 20.27 27.35
N TYR A 703 -51.23 21.23 26.81
CA TYR A 703 -50.84 22.46 27.52
C TYR A 703 -51.18 23.73 26.71
N PRO A 704 -52.45 23.91 26.26
CA PRO A 704 -52.83 24.99 25.33
C PRO A 704 -52.73 26.42 25.90
N TYR A 705 -52.61 26.57 27.22
CA TYR A 705 -52.68 27.86 27.91
C TYR A 705 -51.32 28.41 28.33
N THR A 706 -50.25 27.63 28.18
CA THR A 706 -48.88 28.04 28.47
C THR A 706 -48.36 28.99 27.39
N GLU A 707 -47.24 29.68 27.66
CA GLU A 707 -46.67 30.63 26.69
C GLU A 707 -46.34 29.94 25.37
N LYS A 708 -45.63 28.80 25.42
CA LYS A 708 -45.29 28.01 24.24
C LYS A 708 -46.51 27.34 23.59
N GLY A 709 -47.50 26.93 24.38
CA GLY A 709 -48.75 26.36 23.86
C GLY A 709 -49.55 27.36 23.04
N GLN A 710 -49.61 28.61 23.48
CA GLN A 710 -50.25 29.71 22.74
C GLN A 710 -49.46 30.07 21.47
N LEU A 711 -48.13 30.13 21.55
CA LEU A 711 -47.25 30.37 20.41
C LEU A 711 -47.49 29.35 19.29
N VAL A 712 -47.40 28.05 19.62
CA VAL A 712 -47.55 26.96 18.65
C VAL A 712 -48.94 26.94 18.02
N ARG A 713 -49.99 27.26 18.78
CA ARG A 713 -51.37 27.37 18.26
C ARG A 713 -51.59 28.60 17.37
N GLY A 714 -50.80 29.65 17.56
CA GLY A 714 -50.89 30.90 16.79
C GLY A 714 -50.14 30.86 15.46
N GLU A 715 -49.13 29.99 15.33
CA GLU A 715 -48.16 30.04 14.22
C GLU A 715 -48.19 28.83 13.26
N CYS A 716 -48.97 27.77 13.52
CA CYS A 716 -48.88 26.53 12.75
C CYS A 716 -50.24 25.96 12.30
N ASP A 717 -50.45 25.89 10.98
CA ASP A 717 -51.69 25.35 10.37
C ASP A 717 -51.74 23.80 10.37
N ARG A 718 -50.62 23.12 10.65
CA ARG A 718 -50.52 21.65 10.63
C ARG A 718 -49.59 21.13 11.72
N LEU A 719 -50.13 21.05 12.93
CA LEU A 719 -49.42 20.55 14.11
C LEU A 719 -49.10 19.05 13.99
N ILE A 720 -47.83 18.71 14.18
CA ILE A 720 -47.32 17.33 14.24
C ILE A 720 -46.30 17.23 15.38
N ASP A 721 -46.27 16.09 16.06
CA ASP A 721 -45.16 15.73 16.93
C ASP A 721 -44.09 15.07 16.09
N TYR A 722 -42.91 15.69 16.02
CA TYR A 722 -41.78 15.06 15.37
C TYR A 722 -41.20 14.01 16.32
N GLN A 723 -41.35 12.72 16.00
CA GLN A 723 -40.61 11.67 16.72
C GLN A 723 -39.11 11.92 16.57
N GLY A 724 -38.37 11.68 17.66
CA GLY A 724 -36.94 11.90 17.80
C GLY A 724 -36.15 11.75 16.50
N ILE A 725 -35.42 12.82 16.21
CA ILE A 725 -34.31 13.01 15.27
C ILE A 725 -33.54 11.70 14.97
N SER A 726 -34.11 10.82 14.16
CA SER A 726 -33.42 9.63 13.64
C SER A 726 -32.82 9.85 12.25
N ASN A 727 -33.09 11.02 11.63
CA ASN A 727 -32.84 11.24 10.20
C ASN A 727 -32.20 12.59 9.83
N THR A 728 -31.37 13.21 10.68
CA THR A 728 -30.60 14.40 10.27
C THR A 728 -29.09 14.20 10.40
N TRP A 729 -28.56 13.34 9.53
CA TRP A 729 -27.19 13.48 9.00
C TRP A 729 -27.18 14.30 7.69
N ARG A 730 -28.25 15.03 7.37
CA ARG A 730 -28.29 15.93 6.20
C ARG A 730 -27.59 17.26 6.48
N TYR A 731 -26.36 17.25 6.97
CA TYR A 731 -25.41 18.38 6.82
C TYR A 731 -23.98 17.83 6.89
N TRP A 732 -23.60 17.14 5.81
CA TRP A 732 -22.27 17.24 5.21
C TRP A 732 -22.43 17.97 3.89
#